data_AF-A0AAV9DLA3-F1
#
_entry.id   AF-A0AAV9DLA3-F1
#
_cell.length_a   1.000
_cell.length_b   1.000
_cell.length_c   1.000
_cell.angle_alpha   90.00
_cell.angle_beta   90.00
_cell.angle_gamma   90.00
#
_symmetry.space_group_name_H-M   'P 1'
#
loop_
_entity.id
_entity.type
_entity.pdbx_description
1 polymer ?
#
loop_
_entity_poly.entity_id
_entity_poly.type
_entity_poly.pdbx_seq_one_letter_code
_entity_poly.pdbx_strand_id
1 'polypeptide(L)'
;MKESSRLASPVSGQSPVFACDTTKNPNLTTYGFCDTSLSVGERVSDLVKRLTLVEKVTFLVNKAGTVPRLGIPSYEWWSEALHGVSYVGPGTNFSTLIPGATSFPQVILTAASFNSHLFEAIGKVVSTEARAMYNVGLAGLTFWSPNINILRDPRWGRAQETPGEDPVLSSKYATGYVRGLQSADHPDKLKVAACCKHYTAYDLDNWNGIDRYHFNAMVTKQDMDDTFQPPFKSCVTEGNVASVMCSYNQVNGVPTCADPDFLAGVIRGDWKLNGYIVSDCDSVKVFYESQNYTKTPEEAAAKAISAGLDLDCGLFLGEYTELAVKQGLVAESEVDRAVTNNFAVLMRLGFFDGDPTKLPYGMLGPKDVCTPENQELAREAARQGTVLLKNNKGTLPLSPASIKSLAVIGPNANVTKTMIGNYEGTPCKYTTPLQGLSASVPTIYQPGCLNVACAWTNFQLDPAKAAASQADATILIMGADQSIEAESRDRFDLRLPGLQELLITEVANVSKGPVILVIMSGGGMDVSFAKESDLISSILWVGYPGEAGGAALADIIFGSYNPSGRLPMSWYPDSYAYDVPMDNMNMRPDPSIGYPGRTYRFYTGETVYSFGDGMSYSHFSHHLVKALPKLVSIPLQEGHECRTKRCKSVELLQDQCKDLAFDIKLRVMNNGTMDGSHVVFLYSSPPAVHNAPKKQLLAFERVTLGAKREGVVAFRVDVCKDLSVVDELGKRKVGIGSHVLHVGSLKHSLSVRIQGKSPLYACDNTKNPNLSSYGFCNTSLSVGERVSDLVKRLSLEEKVTFLVDKAGLLPRLSIPSYEWWSEALHGVSYVGPGTNFSTLVPGATSFPQVILTAASFNSQLFEAIGKVVSTEARAMYNVGLAGLTFWSPNINILRDPRWGRAQETPGEDPVLSGK
;
A
#
# COMPACT_ATOMS: atom_id res chain seq x y z
N MET A 1 38.02 -0.12 22.76
CA MET A 1 37.45 -1.47 22.95
C MET A 1 37.94 -2.33 21.79
N LYS A 2 38.65 -3.43 22.08
CA LYS A 2 39.31 -4.26 21.07
C LYS A 2 38.28 -5.12 20.36
N GLU A 3 38.12 -4.90 19.06
CA GLU A 3 37.42 -5.80 18.15
C GLU A 3 38.09 -7.18 18.15
N SER A 4 37.32 -8.20 18.47
CA SER A 4 37.68 -9.59 18.23
C SER A 4 37.31 -9.93 16.79
N SER A 5 38.27 -9.77 15.87
CA SER A 5 38.24 -10.44 14.58
C SER A 5 38.40 -11.95 14.80
N ARG A 6 37.29 -12.65 15.06
CA ARG A 6 37.27 -14.11 14.92
C ARG A 6 37.27 -14.43 13.43
N LEU A 7 38.44 -14.75 12.91
CA LEU A 7 38.58 -15.53 11.67
C LEU A 7 37.73 -16.80 11.81
N ALA A 8 36.64 -16.86 11.04
CA ALA A 8 35.81 -18.05 10.94
C ALA A 8 36.66 -19.23 10.44
N SER A 9 36.63 -20.35 11.17
CA SER A 9 37.18 -21.61 10.66
C SER A 9 36.40 -22.02 9.39
N PRO A 10 37.07 -22.58 8.36
CA PRO A 10 36.39 -23.02 7.15
C PRO A 10 35.44 -24.17 7.48
N VAL A 11 34.13 -23.89 7.51
CA VAL A 11 33.10 -24.92 7.62
C VAL A 11 33.02 -25.63 6.26
N SER A 12 33.51 -26.86 6.17
CA SER A 12 33.21 -27.73 5.03
C SER A 12 31.71 -28.06 5.05
N GLY A 13 31.00 -27.91 3.92
CA GLY A 13 29.57 -28.23 3.84
C GLY A 13 29.25 -29.59 4.46
N GLN A 14 28.26 -29.63 5.34
CA GLN A 14 27.80 -30.83 6.04
C GLN A 14 26.56 -31.40 5.36
N SER A 15 26.13 -32.60 5.75
CA SER A 15 24.81 -33.08 5.40
C SER A 15 23.73 -32.16 6.00
N PRO A 16 22.57 -32.00 5.34
CA PRO A 16 21.48 -31.19 5.87
C PRO A 16 21.02 -31.77 7.22
N VAL A 17 20.60 -30.90 8.13
CA VAL A 17 20.02 -31.30 9.42
C VAL A 17 18.52 -31.49 9.24
N PHE A 18 17.99 -32.66 9.63
CA PHE A 18 16.56 -32.98 9.51
C PHE A 18 16.13 -33.97 10.61
N ALA A 19 14.84 -33.97 10.93
CA ALA A 19 14.22 -34.92 11.86
C ALA A 19 13.71 -36.18 11.14
N CYS A 20 13.34 -37.21 11.90
CA CYS A 20 12.83 -38.48 11.36
C CYS A 20 13.83 -39.21 10.43
N ASP A 21 15.11 -39.23 10.79
CA ASP A 21 16.13 -40.05 10.12
C ASP A 21 15.95 -41.53 10.46
N THR A 22 14.95 -42.15 9.81
CA THR A 22 14.61 -43.58 9.97
C THR A 22 15.71 -44.50 9.44
N THR A 23 16.64 -43.99 8.64
CA THR A 23 17.79 -44.77 8.15
C THR A 23 18.82 -44.98 9.25
N LYS A 24 19.07 -43.96 10.08
CA LYS A 24 19.95 -44.07 11.26
C LYS A 24 19.23 -44.66 12.48
N ASN A 25 17.94 -44.40 12.63
CA ASN A 25 17.15 -44.92 13.75
C ASN A 25 15.78 -45.45 13.27
N PRO A 26 15.69 -46.76 12.94
CA PRO A 26 14.45 -47.37 12.45
C PRO A 26 13.26 -47.26 13.40
N ASN A 27 13.49 -47.11 14.72
CA ASN A 27 12.42 -46.99 15.71
C ASN A 27 11.59 -45.71 15.53
N LEU A 28 12.11 -44.69 14.83
CA LEU A 28 11.38 -43.45 14.54
C LEU A 28 10.15 -43.68 13.67
N THR A 29 10.09 -44.79 12.92
CA THR A 29 8.90 -45.19 12.11
C THR A 29 7.66 -45.46 12.96
N THR A 30 7.83 -45.69 14.27
CA THR A 30 6.70 -45.93 15.19
C THR A 30 6.01 -44.65 15.69
N TYR A 31 6.61 -43.49 15.42
CA TYR A 31 6.06 -42.20 15.83
C TYR A 31 5.16 -41.60 14.74
N GLY A 32 3.94 -41.22 15.11
CA GLY A 32 2.97 -40.64 14.18
C GLY A 32 3.49 -39.34 13.55
N PHE A 33 4.27 -38.54 14.28
CA PHE A 33 4.88 -37.33 13.71
C PHE A 33 5.89 -37.57 12.58
N CYS A 34 6.41 -38.80 12.43
CA CYS A 34 7.27 -39.22 11.31
C CYS A 34 6.51 -39.90 10.16
N ASP A 35 5.20 -40.16 10.30
CA ASP A 35 4.38 -40.73 9.24
C ASP A 35 3.89 -39.62 8.30
N THR A 36 4.45 -39.57 7.09
CA THR A 36 4.13 -38.56 6.08
C THR A 36 2.78 -38.78 5.39
N SER A 37 2.09 -39.89 5.66
CA SER A 37 0.72 -40.12 5.17
C SER A 37 -0.36 -39.41 6.01
N LEU A 38 -0.02 -39.00 7.24
CA LEU A 38 -0.90 -38.24 8.13
C LEU A 38 -0.90 -36.75 7.80
N SER A 39 -1.98 -36.06 8.16
CA SER A 39 -2.05 -34.60 8.03
C SER A 39 -1.04 -33.90 8.95
N VAL A 40 -0.64 -32.68 8.58
CA VAL A 40 0.25 -31.86 9.44
C VAL A 40 -0.33 -31.72 10.86
N GLY A 41 -1.64 -31.50 10.99
CA GLY A 41 -2.29 -31.36 12.30
C GLY A 41 -2.19 -32.62 13.18
N GLU A 42 -2.39 -33.81 12.60
CA GLU A 42 -2.26 -35.08 13.32
C GLU A 42 -0.82 -35.32 13.78
N ARG A 43 0.14 -35.07 12.88
CA ARG A 43 1.57 -35.22 13.17
C ARG A 43 2.02 -34.27 14.28
N VAL A 44 1.62 -33.00 14.22
CA VAL A 44 1.94 -32.02 15.27
C VAL A 44 1.30 -32.43 16.59
N SER A 45 0.04 -32.88 16.59
CA SER A 45 -0.63 -33.32 17.81
C SER A 45 0.06 -34.52 18.47
N ASP A 46 0.53 -35.50 17.68
CA ASP A 46 1.32 -36.62 18.19
C ASP A 46 2.66 -36.15 18.78
N LEU A 47 3.37 -35.23 18.10
CA LEU A 47 4.63 -34.68 18.59
C LEU A 47 4.46 -33.93 19.92
N VAL A 48 3.55 -32.96 19.98
CA VAL A 48 3.38 -32.09 21.16
C VAL A 48 2.98 -32.89 22.41
N LYS A 49 2.12 -33.92 22.26
CA LYS A 49 1.74 -34.83 23.36
C LYS A 49 2.90 -35.63 23.92
N ARG A 50 3.95 -35.85 23.12
CA ARG A 50 5.13 -36.62 23.53
C ARG A 50 6.15 -35.78 24.28
N LEU A 51 6.15 -34.46 24.09
CA LEU A 51 7.13 -33.55 24.71
C LEU A 51 6.78 -33.27 26.17
N THR A 52 7.80 -33.22 27.02
CA THR A 52 7.69 -32.67 28.39
C THR A 52 7.68 -31.15 28.34
N LEU A 53 7.20 -30.48 29.39
CA LEU A 53 7.25 -29.02 29.50
C LEU A 53 8.65 -28.45 29.26
N VAL A 54 9.68 -29.06 29.87
CA VAL A 54 11.08 -28.63 29.71
C VAL A 54 11.51 -28.68 28.24
N GLU A 55 11.17 -29.77 27.54
CA GLU A 55 11.50 -29.89 26.12
C GLU A 55 10.70 -28.89 25.27
N LYS A 56 9.40 -28.67 25.56
CA LYS A 56 8.58 -27.66 24.85
C LYS A 56 9.19 -26.27 24.92
N VAL A 57 9.65 -25.86 26.11
CA VAL A 57 10.25 -24.53 26.34
C VAL A 57 11.50 -24.32 25.47
N THR A 58 12.27 -25.38 25.17
CA THR A 58 13.43 -25.27 24.26
C THR A 58 13.08 -25.00 22.79
N PHE A 59 11.81 -25.09 22.40
CA PHE A 59 11.32 -24.76 21.05
C PHE A 59 10.55 -23.43 21.01
N LEU A 60 10.63 -22.63 22.07
CA LEU A 60 10.11 -21.27 22.14
C LEU A 60 11.16 -20.21 21.79
N VAL A 61 12.36 -20.62 21.37
CA VAL A 61 13.50 -19.74 21.10
C VAL A 61 14.06 -19.99 19.70
N ASN A 62 14.70 -18.98 19.09
CA ASN A 62 15.25 -19.09 17.73
C ASN A 62 16.32 -20.18 17.60
N LYS A 63 17.15 -20.38 18.63
CA LYS A 63 18.09 -21.50 18.69
C LYS A 63 17.44 -22.68 19.38
N ALA A 64 16.58 -23.39 18.66
CA ALA A 64 15.80 -24.48 19.21
C ALA A 64 16.68 -25.67 19.62
N GLY A 65 16.33 -26.27 20.77
CA GLY A 65 17.07 -27.38 21.37
C GLY A 65 16.95 -28.72 20.63
N THR A 66 17.57 -29.76 21.19
CA THR A 66 17.45 -31.15 20.71
C THR A 66 16.53 -31.96 21.63
N VAL A 67 15.87 -32.98 21.09
CA VAL A 67 15.17 -34.01 21.88
C VAL A 67 15.68 -35.41 21.47
N PRO A 68 16.82 -35.86 22.01
CA PRO A 68 17.48 -37.09 21.57
C PRO A 68 16.58 -38.34 21.67
N ARG A 69 15.75 -38.47 22.71
CA ARG A 69 14.84 -39.61 22.89
C ARG A 69 13.77 -39.72 21.78
N LEU A 70 13.44 -38.60 21.13
CA LEU A 70 12.51 -38.54 20.01
C LEU A 70 13.23 -38.39 18.65
N GLY A 71 14.57 -38.37 18.64
CA GLY A 71 15.35 -38.19 17.42
C GLY A 71 15.20 -36.81 16.76
N ILE A 72 14.90 -35.77 17.54
CA ILE A 72 14.71 -34.40 17.03
C ILE A 72 16.01 -33.62 17.19
N PRO A 73 16.66 -33.17 16.11
CA PRO A 73 17.87 -32.35 16.18
C PRO A 73 17.52 -30.89 16.51
N SER A 74 18.55 -30.08 16.77
CA SER A 74 18.41 -28.63 16.93
C SER A 74 18.02 -27.98 15.61
N TYR A 75 17.35 -26.84 15.69
CA TYR A 75 16.99 -26.02 14.54
C TYR A 75 17.26 -24.55 14.84
N GLU A 76 17.77 -23.82 13.86
CA GLU A 76 17.99 -22.38 13.97
C GLU A 76 16.97 -21.65 13.10
N TRP A 77 16.09 -20.88 13.76
CA TRP A 77 15.00 -20.16 13.11
C TRP A 77 15.44 -18.84 12.48
N TRP A 78 16.51 -18.23 12.98
CA TRP A 78 16.94 -16.90 12.56
C TRP A 78 17.86 -16.96 11.34
N SER A 79 17.26 -16.88 10.15
CA SER A 79 17.95 -16.51 8.91
C SER A 79 17.34 -15.25 8.32
N GLU A 80 18.09 -14.52 7.49
CA GLU A 80 17.64 -13.28 6.85
C GLU A 80 17.73 -13.39 5.33
N ALA A 81 16.78 -12.75 4.64
CA ALA A 81 16.66 -12.80 3.19
C ALA A 81 16.06 -11.51 2.62
N LEU A 82 16.49 -10.35 3.10
CA LEU A 82 15.83 -9.08 2.80
C LEU A 82 15.85 -8.75 1.30
N HIS A 83 17.02 -8.93 0.67
CA HIS A 83 17.24 -8.70 -0.77
C HIS A 83 18.26 -9.70 -1.35
N GLY A 84 18.26 -10.93 -0.83
CA GLY A 84 19.28 -11.95 -1.07
C GLY A 84 19.51 -12.76 0.21
N VAL A 85 20.04 -13.99 0.11
CA VAL A 85 20.37 -14.79 1.30
C VAL A 85 21.46 -14.08 2.11
N SER A 86 21.25 -13.85 3.40
CA SER A 86 22.11 -13.01 4.25
C SER A 86 22.90 -13.82 5.27
N TYR A 87 24.06 -13.29 5.70
CA TYR A 87 24.80 -13.79 6.86
C TYR A 87 24.40 -13.10 8.19
N VAL A 88 23.40 -12.22 8.16
CA VAL A 88 22.83 -11.63 9.37
C VAL A 88 21.98 -12.68 10.09
N GLY A 89 22.27 -12.85 11.38
CA GLY A 89 21.74 -13.95 12.18
C GLY A 89 22.58 -15.24 12.08
N PRO A 90 22.35 -16.21 12.98
CA PRO A 90 23.15 -17.44 13.06
C PRO A 90 22.74 -18.56 12.08
N GLY A 91 21.56 -18.46 11.46
CA GLY A 91 20.96 -19.56 10.69
C GLY A 91 21.54 -19.77 9.29
N THR A 92 22.36 -18.84 8.78
CA THR A 92 22.94 -18.93 7.43
C THR A 92 24.43 -18.61 7.47
N ASN A 93 25.22 -19.39 6.72
CA ASN A 93 26.67 -19.28 6.65
C ASN A 93 27.16 -19.43 5.20
N PHE A 94 28.14 -18.61 4.80
CA PHE A 94 28.88 -18.77 3.55
C PHE A 94 30.17 -19.56 3.78
N SER A 95 30.59 -20.35 2.80
CA SER A 95 31.79 -21.21 2.90
C SER A 95 32.50 -21.34 1.56
N THR A 96 33.57 -22.13 1.48
CA THR A 96 34.22 -22.43 0.19
C THR A 96 33.32 -23.21 -0.77
N LEU A 97 32.28 -23.90 -0.27
CA LEU A 97 31.32 -24.64 -1.08
C LEU A 97 30.31 -23.72 -1.77
N ILE A 98 29.81 -22.72 -1.04
CA ILE A 98 28.95 -21.65 -1.54
C ILE A 98 29.51 -20.33 -0.99
N PRO A 99 30.42 -19.67 -1.74
CA PRO A 99 31.13 -18.48 -1.25
C PRO A 99 30.30 -17.21 -1.28
N GLY A 100 29.21 -17.20 -2.04
CA GLY A 100 28.28 -16.10 -2.15
C GLY A 100 26.93 -16.53 -2.70
N ALA A 101 25.97 -15.62 -2.65
CA ALA A 101 24.61 -15.72 -3.18
C ALA A 101 24.25 -14.41 -3.88
N THR A 102 23.22 -14.42 -4.72
CA THR A 102 22.85 -13.23 -5.50
C THR A 102 22.36 -12.12 -4.58
N SER A 103 23.00 -10.95 -4.66
CA SER A 103 22.60 -9.76 -3.91
C SER A 103 21.88 -8.76 -4.81
N PHE A 104 20.56 -8.72 -4.64
CA PHE A 104 19.66 -7.81 -5.36
C PHE A 104 19.77 -6.38 -4.83
N PRO A 105 19.23 -5.37 -5.54
CA PRO A 105 19.07 -4.05 -4.97
C PRO A 105 18.28 -4.07 -3.67
N GLN A 106 18.57 -3.12 -2.79
CA GLN A 106 17.83 -2.98 -1.55
C GLN A 106 16.34 -2.73 -1.84
N VAL A 107 15.47 -3.12 -0.90
CA VAL A 107 14.01 -3.16 -1.07
C VAL A 107 13.45 -1.87 -1.66
N ILE A 108 13.89 -0.70 -1.17
CA ILE A 108 13.39 0.60 -1.65
C ILE A 108 13.64 0.81 -3.15
N LEU A 109 14.77 0.36 -3.69
CA LEU A 109 15.05 0.45 -5.14
C LEU A 109 14.26 -0.58 -5.92
N THR A 110 14.15 -1.80 -5.39
CA THR A 110 13.32 -2.83 -6.01
C THR A 110 11.87 -2.35 -6.11
N ALA A 111 11.31 -1.76 -5.05
CA ALA A 111 9.95 -1.20 -5.03
C ALA A 111 9.75 -0.06 -6.04
N ALA A 112 10.79 0.75 -6.31
CA ALA A 112 10.78 1.79 -7.33
C ALA A 112 10.55 1.28 -8.76
N SER A 113 10.69 -0.04 -9.01
CA SER A 113 10.29 -0.65 -10.29
C SER A 113 8.78 -0.68 -10.52
N PHE A 114 7.98 -0.66 -9.44
CA PHE A 114 6.55 -0.90 -9.44
C PHE A 114 6.16 -2.12 -10.29
N ASN A 115 6.89 -3.23 -10.10
CA ASN A 115 6.70 -4.47 -10.84
C ASN A 115 6.46 -5.64 -9.87
N SER A 116 5.19 -5.96 -9.61
CA SER A 116 4.84 -7.07 -8.71
C SER A 116 5.36 -8.42 -9.18
N HIS A 117 5.54 -8.63 -10.49
CA HIS A 117 6.14 -9.86 -11.02
C HIS A 117 7.64 -9.93 -10.72
N LEU A 118 8.34 -8.80 -10.72
CA LEU A 118 9.75 -8.75 -10.34
C LEU A 118 9.92 -9.08 -8.85
N PHE A 119 9.04 -8.59 -7.97
CA PHE A 119 9.09 -8.90 -6.53
C PHE A 119 9.00 -10.40 -6.28
N GLU A 120 8.07 -11.08 -6.98
CA GLU A 120 7.93 -12.53 -6.90
C GLU A 120 9.13 -13.27 -7.52
N ALA A 121 9.65 -12.80 -8.66
CA ALA A 121 10.81 -13.40 -9.32
C ALA A 121 12.06 -13.37 -8.43
N ILE A 122 12.32 -12.25 -7.75
CA ILE A 122 13.43 -12.13 -6.80
C ILE A 122 13.24 -13.13 -5.66
N GLY A 123 12.06 -13.18 -5.03
CA GLY A 123 11.77 -14.16 -3.97
C GLY A 123 11.98 -15.62 -4.41
N LYS A 124 11.67 -15.96 -5.67
CA LYS A 124 11.91 -17.31 -6.24
C LYS A 124 13.39 -17.66 -6.36
N VAL A 125 14.22 -16.70 -6.76
CA VAL A 125 15.68 -16.89 -6.79
C VAL A 125 16.18 -17.10 -5.36
N VAL A 126 15.84 -16.18 -4.45
CA VAL A 126 16.30 -16.22 -3.06
C VAL A 126 15.90 -17.54 -2.37
N SER A 127 14.67 -18.03 -2.56
CA SER A 127 14.26 -19.32 -2.00
C SER A 127 14.96 -20.53 -2.63
N THR A 128 15.35 -20.44 -3.90
CA THR A 128 16.12 -21.50 -4.57
C THR A 128 17.52 -21.57 -3.98
N GLU A 129 18.19 -20.42 -3.84
CA GLU A 129 19.53 -20.34 -3.28
C GLU A 129 19.56 -20.74 -1.80
N ALA A 130 18.56 -20.29 -1.02
CA ALA A 130 18.36 -20.73 0.36
C ALA A 130 18.23 -22.26 0.48
N ARG A 131 17.44 -22.91 -0.40
CA ARG A 131 17.30 -24.37 -0.41
C ARG A 131 18.57 -25.09 -0.82
N ALA A 132 19.28 -24.55 -1.82
CA ALA A 132 20.60 -25.06 -2.21
C ALA A 132 21.59 -25.02 -1.04
N MET A 133 21.59 -23.93 -0.27
CA MET A 133 22.43 -23.79 0.92
C MET A 133 21.98 -24.72 2.07
N TYR A 134 20.68 -24.86 2.32
CA TYR A 134 20.16 -25.79 3.32
C TYR A 134 20.59 -27.24 3.03
N ASN A 135 20.48 -27.68 1.78
CA ASN A 135 20.83 -29.05 1.36
C ASN A 135 22.32 -29.40 1.58
N VAL A 136 23.18 -28.41 1.80
CA VAL A 136 24.61 -28.61 2.12
C VAL A 136 24.96 -28.12 3.55
N GLY A 137 23.96 -27.96 4.40
CA GLY A 137 24.12 -27.62 5.81
C GLY A 137 24.57 -26.18 6.07
N LEU A 138 24.31 -25.25 5.15
CA LEU A 138 24.76 -23.86 5.22
C LEU A 138 23.65 -22.85 5.53
N ALA A 139 22.38 -23.26 5.54
CA ALA A 139 21.25 -22.39 5.86
C ALA A 139 20.15 -23.12 6.64
N GLY A 140 19.27 -22.38 7.30
CA GLY A 140 17.97 -22.85 7.77
C GLY A 140 16.90 -22.84 6.68
N LEU A 141 15.62 -22.95 7.07
CA LEU A 141 14.47 -22.91 6.15
C LEU A 141 13.47 -21.79 6.46
N THR A 142 13.73 -20.98 7.47
CA THR A 142 12.89 -19.86 7.93
C THR A 142 13.68 -18.57 7.79
N PHE A 143 13.10 -17.59 7.10
CA PHE A 143 13.74 -16.33 6.76
C PHE A 143 12.88 -15.16 7.25
N TRP A 144 13.46 -14.29 8.06
CA TRP A 144 12.73 -13.17 8.65
C TRP A 144 12.64 -11.96 7.74
N SER A 145 12.03 -12.19 6.57
CA SER A 145 11.85 -11.19 5.52
C SER A 145 10.50 -11.44 4.83
N PRO A 146 9.82 -10.41 4.29
CA PRO A 146 10.29 -9.02 4.10
C PRO A 146 10.00 -8.04 5.26
N ASN A 147 10.74 -6.92 5.29
CA ASN A 147 10.31 -5.70 5.99
C ASN A 147 9.27 -4.98 5.12
N ILE A 148 8.09 -4.70 5.70
CA ILE A 148 6.93 -4.12 5.00
C ILE A 148 6.33 -2.95 5.78
N ASN A 149 7.08 -2.39 6.73
CA ASN A 149 6.71 -1.15 7.40
C ASN A 149 6.56 -0.02 6.39
N ILE A 150 5.70 0.95 6.70
CA ILE A 150 5.53 2.15 5.89
C ILE A 150 6.72 3.08 6.15
N LEU A 151 7.37 3.56 5.09
CA LEU A 151 8.33 4.67 5.18
C LEU A 151 7.56 5.97 5.45
N ARG A 152 7.16 6.18 6.69
CA ARG A 152 6.39 7.36 7.10
C ARG A 152 7.26 8.60 7.17
N ASP A 153 8.49 8.47 7.67
CA ASP A 153 9.43 9.58 7.83
C ASP A 153 10.72 9.31 7.07
N PRO A 154 11.14 10.21 6.16
CA PRO A 154 12.32 10.01 5.32
C PRO A 154 13.63 9.87 6.12
N ARG A 155 13.67 10.32 7.38
CA ARG A 155 14.88 10.23 8.23
C ARG A 155 15.12 8.85 8.81
N TRP A 156 14.14 7.95 8.78
CA TRP A 156 14.27 6.63 9.37
C TRP A 156 15.47 5.86 8.77
N GLY A 157 16.38 5.38 9.61
CA GLY A 157 17.63 4.73 9.19
C GLY A 157 17.42 3.43 8.42
N ARG A 158 16.28 2.78 8.63
CA ARG A 158 15.86 1.55 7.93
C ARG A 158 14.89 1.84 6.78
N ALA A 159 14.76 3.09 6.34
CA ALA A 159 13.96 3.47 5.18
C ALA A 159 14.28 2.61 3.94
N GLN A 160 15.57 2.32 3.75
CA GLN A 160 16.08 1.49 2.66
C GLN A 160 15.45 0.07 2.64
N GLU A 161 15.07 -0.49 3.81
CA GLU A 161 14.52 -1.85 3.94
C GLU A 161 13.07 -1.98 3.51
N THR A 162 12.41 -0.85 3.26
CA THR A 162 10.97 -0.81 3.07
C THR A 162 10.58 -0.63 1.62
N PRO A 163 9.35 -1.02 1.23
CA PRO A 163 8.84 -0.75 -0.11
C PRO A 163 8.42 0.72 -0.33
N GLY A 164 8.67 1.63 0.61
CA GLY A 164 8.32 3.04 0.51
C GLY A 164 7.11 3.45 1.35
N GLU A 165 6.51 4.59 1.01
CA GLU A 165 5.55 5.30 1.87
C GLU A 165 4.07 4.94 1.63
N ASP A 166 3.80 4.08 0.65
CA ASP A 166 2.44 3.78 0.18
C ASP A 166 1.95 2.39 0.63
N PRO A 167 0.79 2.29 1.30
CA PRO A 167 0.26 1.00 1.73
C PRO A 167 -0.05 0.01 0.60
N VAL A 168 -0.47 0.46 -0.59
CA VAL A 168 -0.77 -0.45 -1.71
C VAL A 168 0.53 -1.01 -2.30
N LEU A 169 1.55 -0.18 -2.47
CA LEU A 169 2.88 -0.63 -2.89
C LEU A 169 3.46 -1.65 -1.89
N SER A 170 3.45 -1.33 -0.60
CA SER A 170 3.95 -2.24 0.44
C SER A 170 3.15 -3.54 0.50
N SER A 171 1.82 -3.51 0.37
CA SER A 171 0.98 -4.70 0.25
C SER A 171 1.34 -5.58 -0.96
N LYS A 172 1.58 -4.97 -2.13
CA LYS A 172 1.95 -5.68 -3.36
C LYS A 172 3.35 -6.27 -3.28
N TYR A 173 4.30 -5.54 -2.69
CA TYR A 173 5.64 -6.05 -2.41
C TYR A 173 5.59 -7.24 -1.46
N ALA A 174 4.92 -7.09 -0.31
CA ALA A 174 4.76 -8.16 0.68
C ALA A 174 4.21 -9.43 0.03
N THR A 175 3.10 -9.30 -0.71
CA THR A 175 2.43 -10.43 -1.35
C THR A 175 3.32 -11.11 -2.40
N GLY A 176 3.96 -10.32 -3.28
CA GLY A 176 4.83 -10.86 -4.34
C GLY A 176 6.05 -11.56 -3.76
N TYR A 177 6.78 -10.92 -2.85
CA TYR A 177 8.00 -11.46 -2.27
C TYR A 177 7.74 -12.71 -1.43
N VAL A 178 6.69 -12.70 -0.58
CA VAL A 178 6.28 -13.86 0.22
C VAL A 178 5.90 -15.04 -0.67
N ARG A 179 5.13 -14.83 -1.74
CA ARG A 179 4.82 -15.90 -2.71
C ARG A 179 6.10 -16.45 -3.36
N GLY A 180 7.00 -15.56 -3.77
CA GLY A 180 8.28 -15.97 -4.35
C GLY A 180 9.12 -16.83 -3.41
N LEU A 181 9.13 -16.48 -2.12
CA LEU A 181 9.84 -17.26 -1.11
C LEU A 181 9.16 -18.61 -0.82
N GLN A 182 7.85 -18.60 -0.62
CA GLN A 182 7.15 -19.72 0.04
C GLN A 182 6.48 -20.71 -0.91
N SER A 183 6.06 -20.29 -2.10
CA SER A 183 5.26 -21.13 -2.99
C SER A 183 5.96 -22.45 -3.29
N ALA A 184 5.24 -23.54 -3.05
CA ALA A 184 5.64 -24.91 -3.34
C ALA A 184 4.64 -25.56 -4.30
N ASP A 185 5.01 -26.70 -4.87
CA ASP A 185 4.18 -27.44 -5.81
C ASP A 185 2.91 -28.03 -5.14
N HIS A 186 2.96 -28.25 -3.83
CA HIS A 186 1.83 -28.73 -3.03
C HIS A 186 1.29 -27.62 -2.11
N PRO A 187 -0.03 -27.39 -2.05
CA PRO A 187 -0.62 -26.26 -1.30
C PRO A 187 -0.34 -26.28 0.21
N ASP A 188 -0.19 -27.48 0.79
CA ASP A 188 0.13 -27.66 2.21
C ASP A 188 1.65 -27.72 2.50
N LYS A 189 2.50 -27.43 1.51
CA LYS A 189 3.96 -27.42 1.69
C LYS A 189 4.53 -26.02 1.48
N LEU A 190 5.72 -25.80 2.02
CA LEU A 190 6.47 -24.56 1.90
C LEU A 190 7.84 -24.87 1.30
N LYS A 191 8.30 -24.04 0.36
CA LYS A 191 9.68 -24.12 -0.13
C LYS A 191 10.65 -23.64 0.95
N VAL A 192 10.49 -22.38 1.36
CA VAL A 192 11.02 -21.80 2.61
C VAL A 192 9.90 -21.03 3.31
N ALA A 193 10.07 -20.66 4.58
CA ALA A 193 9.10 -19.85 5.32
C ALA A 193 9.57 -18.38 5.36
N ALA A 194 8.67 -17.47 5.03
CA ALA A 194 8.87 -16.02 5.09
C ALA A 194 8.25 -15.44 6.38
N CYS A 195 8.67 -14.23 6.76
CA CYS A 195 8.15 -13.51 7.92
C CYS A 195 7.99 -12.03 7.60
N CYS A 196 6.76 -11.52 7.67
CA CYS A 196 6.52 -10.09 7.50
C CYS A 196 6.82 -9.34 8.81
N LYS A 197 7.68 -8.32 8.72
CA LYS A 197 8.14 -7.53 9.86
C LYS A 197 8.10 -6.02 9.61
N HIS A 198 8.04 -5.18 10.64
CA HIS A 198 7.91 -5.47 12.08
C HIS A 198 6.55 -4.93 12.56
N TYR A 199 5.72 -5.82 13.10
CA TYR A 199 4.34 -5.57 13.44
C TYR A 199 4.21 -4.96 14.85
N THR A 200 3.80 -3.70 15.01
CA THR A 200 3.39 -2.74 13.98
C THR A 200 3.76 -1.32 14.37
N ALA A 201 3.56 -0.37 13.43
CA ALA A 201 3.87 1.05 13.59
C ALA A 201 5.31 1.32 14.08
N TYR A 202 6.24 0.47 13.66
CA TYR A 202 7.67 0.62 13.85
C TYR A 202 8.29 1.33 12.64
N ASP A 203 8.70 2.58 12.84
CA ASP A 203 9.33 3.42 11.81
C ASP A 203 10.29 4.48 12.39
N LEU A 204 10.89 4.18 13.54
CA LEU A 204 11.86 5.01 14.27
C LEU A 204 12.87 4.11 14.99
N ASP A 205 14.17 4.36 14.79
CA ASP A 205 15.24 3.57 15.39
C ASP A 205 15.96 4.29 16.54
N ASN A 206 16.36 5.53 16.30
CA ASN A 206 17.09 6.36 17.24
C ASN A 206 17.12 7.82 16.78
N TRP A 207 16.10 8.59 17.16
CA TRP A 207 15.98 10.00 16.80
C TRP A 207 15.73 10.86 18.05
N ASN A 208 16.55 11.91 18.21
CA ASN A 208 16.39 12.94 19.24
C ASN A 208 16.23 12.39 20.68
N GLY A 209 17.02 11.39 21.06
CA GLY A 209 16.98 10.76 22.38
C GLY A 209 15.84 9.75 22.58
N ILE A 210 15.04 9.49 21.53
CA ILE A 210 14.04 8.42 21.49
C ILE A 210 14.65 7.27 20.70
N ASP A 211 14.96 6.18 21.38
CA ASP A 211 15.36 4.93 20.73
C ASP A 211 14.16 3.99 20.56
N ARG A 212 14.28 3.04 19.63
CA ARG A 212 13.25 2.03 19.32
C ARG A 212 12.76 1.21 20.50
N TYR A 213 13.57 1.03 21.53
CA TYR A 213 13.19 0.27 22.72
C TYR A 213 12.28 1.07 23.63
N HIS A 214 12.36 2.40 23.63
CA HIS A 214 11.51 3.29 24.42
C HIS A 214 10.45 4.02 23.59
N PHE A 215 10.47 3.86 22.27
CA PHE A 215 9.51 4.46 21.37
C PHE A 215 8.09 3.94 21.66
N ASN A 216 7.18 4.86 21.97
CA ASN A 216 5.75 4.58 22.11
C ASN A 216 4.99 5.28 20.98
N ALA A 217 4.64 4.52 19.95
CA ALA A 217 3.89 4.99 18.80
C ALA A 217 2.43 5.26 19.20
N MET A 218 2.07 6.53 19.31
CA MET A 218 0.68 6.96 19.59
C MET A 218 -0.12 7.03 18.30
N VAL A 219 -0.80 5.95 17.93
CA VAL A 219 -1.48 5.79 16.62
C VAL A 219 -2.99 5.77 16.80
N THR A 220 -3.70 6.61 16.04
CA THR A 220 -5.17 6.61 16.01
C THR A 220 -5.69 5.33 15.35
N LYS A 221 -6.90 4.88 15.71
CA LYS A 221 -7.54 3.73 15.03
C LYS A 221 -7.67 3.95 13.53
N GLN A 222 -7.97 5.18 13.14
CA GLN A 222 -8.04 5.57 11.73
C GLN A 222 -6.71 5.34 11.01
N ASP A 223 -5.60 5.89 11.51
CA ASP A 223 -4.29 5.74 10.86
C ASP A 223 -3.80 4.28 10.89
N MET A 224 -4.12 3.54 11.95
CA MET A 224 -3.80 2.12 12.07
C MET A 224 -4.41 1.33 10.89
N ASP A 225 -5.72 1.43 10.67
CA ASP A 225 -6.43 0.69 9.62
C ASP A 225 -6.24 1.25 8.19
N ASP A 226 -5.88 2.54 8.09
CA ASP A 226 -5.68 3.24 6.81
C ASP A 226 -4.24 3.15 6.28
N THR A 227 -3.25 3.00 7.15
CA THR A 227 -1.83 3.11 6.79
C THR A 227 -0.99 1.94 7.27
N PHE A 228 -1.02 1.60 8.57
CA PHE A 228 -0.04 0.66 9.15
C PHE A 228 -0.44 -0.82 9.00
N GLN A 229 -1.73 -1.14 9.13
CA GLN A 229 -2.23 -2.51 9.01
C GLN A 229 -2.32 -3.07 7.58
N PRO A 230 -2.65 -2.29 6.52
CA PRO A 230 -2.89 -2.84 5.19
C PRO A 230 -1.76 -3.73 4.62
N PRO A 231 -0.46 -3.39 4.76
CA PRO A 231 0.63 -4.25 4.29
C PRO A 231 0.64 -5.61 4.98
N PHE A 232 0.53 -5.63 6.32
CA PHE A 232 0.51 -6.88 7.10
C PHE A 232 -0.73 -7.72 6.84
N LYS A 233 -1.91 -7.09 6.75
CA LYS A 233 -3.14 -7.77 6.36
C LYS A 233 -2.99 -8.47 5.01
N SER A 234 -2.41 -7.79 4.03
CA SER A 234 -2.18 -8.35 2.69
C SER A 234 -1.13 -9.46 2.72
N CYS A 235 -0.07 -9.29 3.52
CA CYS A 235 0.94 -10.31 3.72
C CYS A 235 0.34 -11.63 4.27
N VAL A 236 -0.54 -11.54 5.26
CA VAL A 236 -1.22 -12.71 5.84
C VAL A 236 -2.28 -13.27 4.89
N THR A 237 -3.19 -12.44 4.41
CA THR A 237 -4.39 -12.92 3.69
C THR A 237 -4.18 -13.18 2.20
N GLU A 238 -3.33 -12.42 1.53
CA GLU A 238 -3.05 -12.56 0.08
C GLU A 238 -1.70 -13.28 -0.15
N GLY A 239 -0.70 -13.02 0.69
CA GLY A 239 0.61 -13.66 0.65
C GLY A 239 0.65 -15.04 1.31
N ASN A 240 -0.27 -15.33 2.24
CA ASN A 240 -0.28 -16.56 3.06
C ASN A 240 1.06 -16.78 3.77
N VAL A 241 1.61 -15.71 4.34
CA VAL A 241 2.91 -15.74 5.05
C VAL A 241 2.91 -16.77 6.18
N ALA A 242 4.04 -17.45 6.36
CA ALA A 242 4.22 -18.44 7.42
C ALA A 242 4.55 -17.80 8.78
N SER A 243 4.92 -16.51 8.80
CA SER A 243 5.20 -15.81 10.05
C SER A 243 4.98 -14.30 10.00
N VAL A 244 4.72 -13.72 11.17
CA VAL A 244 4.71 -12.27 11.40
C VAL A 244 5.58 -11.99 12.63
N MET A 245 6.44 -10.98 12.53
CA MET A 245 7.33 -10.59 13.63
C MET A 245 6.75 -9.38 14.36
N CYS A 246 6.56 -9.45 15.67
CA CYS A 246 6.20 -8.30 16.49
C CYS A 246 7.43 -7.40 16.77
N SER A 247 7.23 -6.09 16.85
CA SER A 247 8.30 -5.08 16.95
C SER A 247 8.71 -4.73 18.39
N TYR A 248 9.86 -4.04 18.54
CA TYR A 248 10.33 -3.55 19.84
C TYR A 248 9.41 -2.54 20.53
N ASN A 249 8.86 -1.61 19.74
CA ASN A 249 8.20 -0.42 20.26
C ASN A 249 6.90 -0.76 21.01
N GLN A 250 6.39 0.23 21.74
CA GLN A 250 5.02 0.22 22.20
C GLN A 250 4.12 0.87 21.16
N VAL A 251 2.86 0.45 21.13
CA VAL A 251 1.80 1.16 20.43
C VAL A 251 0.72 1.49 21.45
N ASN A 252 0.39 2.78 21.57
CA ASN A 252 -0.59 3.27 22.53
C ASN A 252 -0.36 2.77 23.97
N GLY A 253 0.92 2.65 24.37
CA GLY A 253 1.35 2.24 25.72
C GLY A 253 1.50 0.73 25.96
N VAL A 254 1.33 -0.11 24.94
CA VAL A 254 1.48 -1.58 25.06
C VAL A 254 2.62 -2.07 24.16
N PRO A 255 3.59 -2.83 24.67
CA PRO A 255 4.61 -3.47 23.83
C PRO A 255 3.95 -4.43 22.84
N THR A 256 4.28 -4.34 21.55
CA THR A 256 3.53 -5.10 20.53
C THR A 256 3.62 -6.62 20.71
N CYS A 257 4.74 -7.14 21.23
CA CYS A 257 4.93 -8.55 21.56
C CYS A 257 4.16 -9.02 22.81
N ALA A 258 3.51 -8.11 23.54
CA ALA A 258 2.72 -8.39 24.74
C ALA A 258 1.25 -7.91 24.59
N ASP A 259 0.81 -7.59 23.37
CA ASP A 259 -0.52 -7.06 23.07
C ASP A 259 -1.45 -8.16 22.51
N PRO A 260 -2.46 -8.62 23.29
CA PRO A 260 -3.38 -9.66 22.85
C PRO A 260 -4.34 -9.20 21.74
N ASP A 261 -4.67 -7.91 21.66
CA ASP A 261 -5.55 -7.38 20.61
C ASP A 261 -4.84 -7.46 19.26
N PHE A 262 -3.54 -7.26 19.25
CA PHE A 262 -2.70 -7.35 18.07
C PHE A 262 -2.35 -8.78 17.66
N LEU A 263 -1.84 -9.60 18.57
CA LEU A 263 -1.33 -10.92 18.22
C LEU A 263 -2.46 -11.95 18.11
N ALA A 264 -3.23 -12.15 19.17
CA ALA A 264 -4.35 -13.09 19.18
C ALA A 264 -5.59 -12.53 18.46
N GLY A 265 -5.90 -11.25 18.63
CA GLY A 265 -7.05 -10.58 18.02
C GLY A 265 -6.88 -10.40 16.50
N VAL A 266 -5.98 -9.52 16.07
CA VAL A 266 -5.87 -9.14 14.66
C VAL A 266 -5.14 -10.19 13.82
N ILE A 267 -3.89 -10.55 14.16
CA ILE A 267 -3.08 -11.46 13.32
C ILE A 267 -3.72 -12.86 13.26
N ARG A 268 -4.04 -13.43 14.42
CA ARG A 268 -4.60 -14.79 14.50
C ARG A 268 -6.12 -14.81 14.30
N GLY A 269 -6.84 -13.90 14.94
CA GLY A 269 -8.30 -13.86 14.95
C GLY A 269 -8.86 -13.33 13.64
N ASP A 270 -8.52 -12.12 13.24
CA ASP A 270 -9.13 -11.49 12.06
C ASP A 270 -8.50 -11.95 10.75
N TRP A 271 -7.16 -12.02 10.69
CA TRP A 271 -6.43 -12.35 9.46
C TRP A 271 -6.14 -13.83 9.29
N LYS A 272 -6.35 -14.63 10.34
CA LYS A 272 -6.21 -16.09 10.31
C LYS A 272 -4.81 -16.56 9.89
N LEU A 273 -3.75 -15.98 10.47
CA LEU A 273 -2.37 -16.40 10.20
C LEU A 273 -2.21 -17.93 10.29
N ASN A 274 -1.83 -18.55 9.17
CA ASN A 274 -1.51 -19.97 9.07
C ASN A 274 0.00 -20.18 9.25
N GLY A 275 0.48 -19.96 10.47
CA GLY A 275 1.90 -19.82 10.75
C GLY A 275 2.20 -19.52 12.21
N TYR A 276 3.39 -18.98 12.49
CA TYR A 276 3.84 -18.62 13.84
C TYR A 276 4.13 -17.12 13.97
N ILE A 277 3.96 -16.58 15.18
CA ILE A 277 4.32 -15.18 15.52
C ILE A 277 5.64 -15.20 16.29
N VAL A 278 6.59 -14.39 15.84
CA VAL A 278 7.95 -14.29 16.43
C VAL A 278 8.24 -12.90 16.99
N SER A 279 9.08 -12.79 18.01
CA SER A 279 9.58 -11.50 18.49
C SER A 279 10.75 -11.00 17.63
N ASP A 280 10.93 -9.67 17.57
CA ASP A 280 12.22 -9.09 17.16
C ASP A 280 13.31 -9.44 18.21
N CYS A 281 14.59 -9.25 17.89
CA CYS A 281 15.75 -9.77 18.63
C CYS A 281 16.39 -8.76 19.61
N ASP A 282 15.98 -8.60 20.87
CA ASP A 282 15.23 -9.50 21.75
C ASP A 282 14.08 -8.72 22.42
N SER A 283 12.94 -8.62 21.74
CA SER A 283 11.84 -7.73 22.10
C SER A 283 11.16 -8.13 23.40
N VAL A 284 11.16 -9.42 23.76
CA VAL A 284 10.57 -9.88 25.03
C VAL A 284 11.42 -9.40 26.20
N LYS A 285 12.74 -9.56 26.08
CA LYS A 285 13.69 -9.01 27.04
C LYS A 285 13.62 -7.48 27.11
N VAL A 286 13.51 -6.80 25.97
CA VAL A 286 13.42 -5.34 25.90
C VAL A 286 12.23 -4.81 26.68
N PHE A 287 11.03 -5.38 26.52
CA PHE A 287 9.87 -4.83 27.24
C PHE A 287 9.95 -5.10 28.75
N TYR A 288 10.70 -6.11 29.19
CA TYR A 288 11.00 -6.34 30.59
C TYR A 288 12.09 -5.40 31.11
N GLU A 289 13.31 -5.47 30.57
CA GLU A 289 14.48 -4.80 31.14
C GLU A 289 14.56 -3.30 30.82
N SER A 290 14.19 -2.91 29.60
CA SER A 290 14.31 -1.52 29.15
C SER A 290 13.01 -0.75 29.42
N GLN A 291 11.87 -1.32 29.02
CA GLN A 291 10.57 -0.64 29.16
C GLN A 291 9.93 -0.82 30.55
N ASN A 292 10.42 -1.76 31.37
CA ASN A 292 9.88 -2.04 32.70
C ASN A 292 8.36 -2.32 32.71
N TYR A 293 7.85 -3.00 31.68
CA TYR A 293 6.42 -3.23 31.49
C TYR A 293 5.84 -4.31 32.42
N THR A 294 6.66 -5.25 32.88
CA THR A 294 6.30 -6.29 33.86
C THR A 294 7.26 -6.26 35.05
N LYS A 295 6.86 -6.86 36.17
CA LYS A 295 7.63 -6.80 37.43
C LYS A 295 8.69 -7.90 37.54
N THR A 296 8.42 -9.06 36.95
CA THR A 296 9.34 -10.21 36.95
C THR A 296 9.53 -10.75 35.53
N PRO A 297 10.63 -11.47 35.26
CA PRO A 297 10.84 -12.04 33.94
C PRO A 297 9.86 -13.18 33.62
N GLU A 298 9.37 -13.91 34.63
CA GLU A 298 8.32 -14.92 34.44
C GLU A 298 6.97 -14.29 34.05
N GLU A 299 6.64 -13.11 34.60
CA GLU A 299 5.47 -12.33 34.19
C GLU A 299 5.61 -11.86 32.74
N ALA A 300 6.81 -11.45 32.31
CA ALA A 300 7.07 -11.10 30.91
C ALA A 300 6.85 -12.30 29.97
N ALA A 301 7.45 -13.45 30.29
CA ALA A 301 7.29 -14.66 29.49
C ALA A 301 5.82 -15.09 29.41
N ALA A 302 5.11 -15.09 30.56
CA ALA A 302 3.69 -15.39 30.62
C ALA A 302 2.87 -14.45 29.75
N LYS A 303 3.12 -13.13 29.85
CA LYS A 303 2.35 -12.12 29.12
C LYS A 303 2.56 -12.19 27.61
N ALA A 304 3.78 -12.45 27.16
CA ALA A 304 4.09 -12.63 25.74
C ALA A 304 3.36 -13.86 25.15
N ILE A 305 3.46 -15.02 25.83
CA ILE A 305 2.82 -16.26 25.38
C ILE A 305 1.29 -16.14 25.41
N SER A 306 0.73 -15.54 26.47
CA SER A 306 -0.72 -15.32 26.61
C SER A 306 -1.26 -14.34 25.56
N ALA A 307 -0.46 -13.33 25.17
CA ALA A 307 -0.84 -12.39 24.11
C ALA A 307 -0.97 -13.07 22.74
N GLY A 308 -0.21 -14.14 22.49
CA GLY A 308 -0.27 -14.88 21.23
C GLY A 308 1.09 -15.15 20.58
N LEU A 309 2.20 -14.73 21.21
CA LEU A 309 3.56 -15.01 20.75
C LEU A 309 3.82 -16.52 20.73
N ASP A 310 4.53 -17.01 19.72
CA ASP A 310 4.87 -18.43 19.58
C ASP A 310 6.38 -18.70 19.69
N LEU A 311 7.21 -17.74 19.28
CA LEU A 311 8.66 -17.89 19.22
C LEU A 311 9.35 -16.59 19.66
N ASP A 312 10.41 -16.73 20.44
CA ASP A 312 11.28 -15.65 20.86
C ASP A 312 12.56 -15.62 20.03
N CYS A 313 12.89 -14.47 19.42
CA CYS A 313 14.25 -14.22 18.96
C CYS A 313 15.13 -13.83 20.15
N GLY A 314 15.67 -14.82 20.82
CA GLY A 314 16.39 -14.63 22.06
C GLY A 314 16.42 -15.92 22.86
N LEU A 315 16.76 -15.78 24.14
CA LEU A 315 16.75 -16.89 25.09
C LEU A 315 15.65 -16.71 26.15
N PHE A 316 14.94 -15.59 26.14
CA PHE A 316 14.13 -15.14 27.26
C PHE A 316 12.98 -16.11 27.55
N LEU A 317 12.21 -16.51 26.52
CA LEU A 317 11.16 -17.52 26.73
C LEU A 317 11.74 -18.88 27.13
N GLY A 318 12.93 -19.23 26.63
CA GLY A 318 13.62 -20.47 26.99
C GLY A 318 14.05 -20.52 28.46
N GLU A 319 14.37 -19.38 29.05
CA GLU A 319 14.86 -19.27 30.43
C GLU A 319 13.72 -19.20 31.45
N TYR A 320 12.63 -18.48 31.16
CA TYR A 320 11.65 -18.11 32.19
C TYR A 320 10.28 -18.83 32.07
N THR A 321 9.96 -19.44 30.93
CA THR A 321 8.61 -20.00 30.70
C THR A 321 8.29 -21.21 31.60
N GLU A 322 9.25 -22.09 31.86
CA GLU A 322 9.01 -23.28 32.70
C GLU A 322 8.57 -22.86 34.11
N LEU A 323 9.25 -21.86 34.68
CA LEU A 323 8.93 -21.34 35.99
C LEU A 323 7.61 -20.55 35.98
N ALA A 324 7.32 -19.79 34.92
CA ALA A 324 6.04 -19.11 34.75
C ALA A 324 4.85 -20.10 34.77
N VAL A 325 4.98 -21.25 34.11
CA VAL A 325 3.96 -22.32 34.15
C VAL A 325 3.85 -22.92 35.55
N LYS A 326 4.97 -23.24 36.20
CA LYS A 326 4.99 -23.80 37.56
C LYS A 326 4.39 -22.86 38.61
N GLN A 327 4.51 -21.54 38.42
CA GLN A 327 3.89 -20.51 39.25
C GLN A 327 2.42 -20.25 38.92
N GLY A 328 1.89 -20.85 37.84
CA GLY A 328 0.51 -20.65 37.39
C GLY A 328 0.26 -19.31 36.69
N LEU A 329 1.31 -18.63 36.21
CA LEU A 329 1.20 -17.35 35.50
C LEU A 329 0.73 -17.51 34.04
N VAL A 330 1.00 -18.67 33.44
CA VAL A 330 0.59 -19.04 32.08
C VAL A 330 0.27 -20.53 32.06
N ALA A 331 -0.75 -20.94 31.28
CA ALA A 331 -1.11 -22.35 31.21
C ALA A 331 -0.17 -23.14 30.28
N GLU A 332 0.14 -24.39 30.62
CA GLU A 332 0.92 -25.26 29.71
C GLU A 332 0.24 -25.43 28.34
N SER A 333 -1.10 -25.36 28.28
CA SER A 333 -1.84 -25.39 27.01
C SER A 333 -1.54 -24.19 26.09
N GLU A 334 -1.10 -23.06 26.63
CA GLU A 334 -0.70 -21.91 25.82
C GLU A 334 0.72 -22.08 25.28
N VAL A 335 1.60 -22.77 26.04
CA VAL A 335 2.88 -23.26 25.53
C VAL A 335 2.65 -24.29 24.41
N ASP A 336 1.70 -25.21 24.59
CA ASP A 336 1.31 -26.19 23.57
C ASP A 336 0.86 -25.52 22.28
N ARG A 337 0.06 -24.44 22.38
CA ARG A 337 -0.36 -23.62 21.23
C ARG A 337 0.86 -23.04 20.50
N ALA A 338 1.80 -22.44 21.22
CA ALA A 338 3.01 -21.84 20.65
C ALA A 338 3.85 -22.88 19.87
N VAL A 339 4.20 -24.00 20.52
CA VAL A 339 5.01 -25.03 19.86
C VAL A 339 4.25 -25.76 18.75
N THR A 340 2.92 -25.87 18.84
CA THR A 340 2.07 -26.41 17.77
C THR A 340 2.22 -25.59 16.48
N ASN A 341 2.16 -24.26 16.59
CA ASN A 341 2.32 -23.36 15.44
C ASN A 341 3.73 -23.48 14.84
N ASN A 342 4.76 -23.53 15.67
CA ASN A 342 6.16 -23.69 15.25
C ASN A 342 6.34 -25.02 14.49
N PHE A 343 5.95 -26.16 15.10
CA PHE A 343 6.12 -27.47 14.46
C PHE A 343 5.26 -27.65 13.21
N ALA A 344 4.07 -27.04 13.13
CA ALA A 344 3.27 -27.06 11.92
C ALA A 344 4.05 -26.46 10.73
N VAL A 345 4.76 -25.35 10.93
CA VAL A 345 5.59 -24.74 9.88
C VAL A 345 6.77 -25.64 9.52
N LEU A 346 7.49 -26.21 10.49
CA LEU A 346 8.60 -27.14 10.20
C LEU A 346 8.14 -28.40 9.43
N MET A 347 6.95 -28.92 9.71
CA MET A 347 6.36 -30.05 8.96
C MET A 347 5.95 -29.66 7.53
N ARG A 348 5.45 -28.44 7.33
CA ARG A 348 5.15 -27.90 5.99
C ARG A 348 6.42 -27.68 5.18
N LEU A 349 7.55 -27.37 5.83
CA LEU A 349 8.87 -27.22 5.22
C LEU A 349 9.55 -28.57 4.90
N GLY A 350 9.00 -29.67 5.39
CA GLY A 350 9.55 -31.02 5.21
C GLY A 350 10.67 -31.39 6.17
N PHE A 351 10.89 -30.62 7.25
CA PHE A 351 11.95 -30.91 8.23
C PHE A 351 11.76 -32.25 8.94
N PHE A 352 10.51 -32.71 9.06
CA PHE A 352 10.13 -34.00 9.66
C PHE A 352 9.80 -35.08 8.62
N ASP A 353 10.09 -34.86 7.33
CA ASP A 353 9.73 -35.79 6.25
C ASP A 353 10.90 -36.75 5.89
N GLY A 354 11.93 -36.80 6.72
CA GLY A 354 13.12 -37.62 6.50
C GLY A 354 14.16 -36.94 5.61
N ASP A 355 15.02 -37.75 4.97
CA ASP A 355 16.18 -37.29 4.19
C ASP A 355 15.80 -36.28 3.09
N PRO A 356 16.20 -34.99 3.21
CA PRO A 356 15.84 -33.94 2.27
C PRO A 356 16.29 -34.21 0.85
N THR A 357 17.32 -35.02 0.63
CA THR A 357 17.81 -35.38 -0.72
C THR A 357 16.78 -36.19 -1.52
N LYS A 358 15.81 -36.79 -0.84
CA LYS A 358 14.71 -37.57 -1.42
C LYS A 358 13.40 -36.79 -1.55
N LEU A 359 13.37 -35.55 -1.05
CA LEU A 359 12.20 -34.69 -1.03
C LEU A 359 12.21 -33.71 -2.20
N PRO A 360 11.08 -33.03 -2.48
CA PRO A 360 11.07 -31.87 -3.37
C PRO A 360 12.18 -30.88 -2.99
N TYR A 361 12.91 -30.39 -4.00
CA TYR A 361 14.08 -29.51 -3.89
C TYR A 361 15.37 -30.16 -3.36
N GLY A 362 15.39 -31.46 -3.05
CA GLY A 362 16.58 -32.17 -2.55
C GLY A 362 17.79 -32.19 -3.48
N MET A 363 17.56 -31.92 -4.77
CA MET A 363 18.60 -31.89 -5.82
C MET A 363 19.23 -30.51 -6.02
N LEU A 364 18.73 -29.46 -5.36
CA LEU A 364 19.34 -28.13 -5.38
C LEU A 364 20.67 -28.13 -4.63
N GLY A 365 21.68 -27.44 -5.16
CA GLY A 365 22.99 -27.33 -4.54
C GLY A 365 23.83 -26.19 -5.13
N PRO A 366 25.17 -26.22 -4.97
CA PRO A 366 26.03 -25.08 -5.32
C PRO A 366 25.91 -24.57 -6.77
N LYS A 367 25.55 -25.44 -7.72
CA LYS A 367 25.35 -25.06 -9.13
C LYS A 367 24.12 -24.18 -9.37
N ASP A 368 23.19 -24.16 -8.42
CA ASP A 368 21.91 -23.45 -8.49
C ASP A 368 21.97 -22.09 -7.79
N VAL A 369 23.15 -21.72 -7.24
CA VAL A 369 23.44 -20.43 -6.61
C VAL A 369 24.33 -19.60 -7.54
N CYS A 370 24.10 -18.29 -7.59
CA CYS A 370 24.90 -17.38 -8.41
C CYS A 370 24.87 -17.70 -9.91
N THR A 371 23.78 -18.25 -10.43
CA THR A 371 23.66 -18.53 -11.87
C THR A 371 23.73 -17.22 -12.68
N PRO A 372 24.17 -17.26 -13.95
CA PRO A 372 24.17 -16.08 -14.81
C PRO A 372 22.80 -15.39 -14.89
N GLU A 373 21.72 -16.17 -14.88
CA GLU A 373 20.35 -15.68 -14.91
C GLU A 373 19.98 -14.94 -13.63
N ASN A 374 20.42 -15.43 -12.46
CA ASN A 374 20.19 -14.77 -11.17
C ASN A 374 20.94 -13.42 -11.12
N GLN A 375 22.20 -13.39 -11.56
CA GLN A 375 23.01 -12.18 -11.62
C GLN A 375 22.44 -11.14 -12.60
N GLU A 376 21.91 -11.60 -13.75
CA GLU A 376 21.23 -10.70 -14.69
C GLU A 376 19.90 -10.19 -14.12
N LEU A 377 19.16 -11.01 -13.35
CA LEU A 377 17.96 -10.54 -12.65
C LEU A 377 18.29 -9.45 -11.62
N ALA A 378 19.42 -9.54 -10.91
CA ALA A 378 19.89 -8.48 -10.01
C ALA A 378 20.20 -7.18 -10.76
N ARG A 379 20.84 -7.28 -11.93
CA ARG A 379 21.06 -6.11 -12.82
C ARG A 379 19.75 -5.54 -13.34
N GLU A 380 18.82 -6.39 -13.76
CA GLU A 380 17.51 -5.98 -14.26
C GLU A 380 16.67 -5.30 -13.17
N ALA A 381 16.72 -5.78 -11.94
CA ALA A 381 16.09 -5.11 -10.81
C ALA A 381 16.66 -3.70 -10.59
N ALA A 382 17.99 -3.54 -10.67
CA ALA A 382 18.63 -2.23 -10.57
C ALA A 382 18.24 -1.29 -11.73
N ARG A 383 18.15 -1.82 -12.96
CA ARG A 383 17.70 -1.05 -14.14
C ARG A 383 16.25 -0.58 -13.99
N GLN A 384 15.34 -1.48 -13.59
CA GLN A 384 13.92 -1.14 -13.45
C GLN A 384 13.66 -0.19 -12.28
N GLY A 385 14.45 -0.29 -11.20
CA GLY A 385 14.31 0.55 -10.01
C GLY A 385 14.93 1.94 -10.13
N THR A 386 16.00 2.11 -10.92
CA THR A 386 16.67 3.40 -11.06
C THR A 386 15.72 4.49 -11.60
N VAL A 387 15.70 5.63 -10.91
CA VAL A 387 14.78 6.74 -11.19
C VAL A 387 15.52 7.93 -11.78
N LEU A 388 15.13 8.36 -12.98
CA LEU A 388 15.60 9.59 -13.60
C LEU A 388 14.73 10.76 -13.12
N LEU A 389 15.28 11.65 -12.30
CA LEU A 389 14.55 12.74 -11.64
C LEU A 389 14.62 14.05 -12.40
N LYS A 390 15.72 14.29 -13.11
CA LYS A 390 15.93 15.45 -13.97
C LYS A 390 16.69 15.00 -15.21
N ASN A 391 16.31 15.53 -16.38
CA ASN A 391 17.08 15.34 -17.61
C ASN A 391 16.83 16.49 -18.59
N ASN A 392 17.84 17.34 -18.78
CA ASN A 392 17.81 18.38 -19.80
C ASN A 392 17.80 17.73 -21.19
N LYS A 393 16.96 18.27 -22.08
CA LYS A 393 16.74 17.71 -23.43
C LYS A 393 18.06 17.51 -24.16
N GLY A 394 18.33 16.27 -24.59
CA GLY A 394 19.54 15.91 -25.34
C GLY A 394 20.78 15.63 -24.48
N THR A 395 20.65 15.54 -23.14
CA THR A 395 21.78 15.14 -22.27
C THR A 395 21.90 13.63 -22.17
N LEU A 396 21.06 12.98 -21.35
CA LEU A 396 21.05 11.53 -21.25
C LEU A 396 20.05 10.92 -22.24
N PRO A 397 20.39 9.78 -22.89
CA PRO A 397 21.64 9.01 -22.69
C PRO A 397 22.85 9.63 -23.40
N LEU A 398 24.04 9.45 -22.81
CA LEU A 398 25.32 9.79 -23.44
C LEU A 398 25.66 8.79 -24.54
N SER A 399 26.35 9.24 -25.59
CA SER A 399 26.88 8.37 -26.62
C SER A 399 28.37 8.09 -26.39
N PRO A 400 28.78 6.84 -26.11
CA PRO A 400 30.20 6.47 -26.00
C PRO A 400 31.03 6.81 -27.24
N ALA A 401 30.40 6.94 -28.41
CA ALA A 401 31.10 7.35 -29.63
C ALA A 401 31.44 8.84 -29.65
N SER A 402 30.60 9.67 -29.01
CA SER A 402 30.67 11.14 -29.04
C SER A 402 31.55 11.73 -27.94
N ILE A 403 31.70 11.05 -26.80
CA ILE A 403 32.59 11.47 -25.71
C ILE A 403 33.87 10.62 -25.70
N LYS A 404 35.02 11.23 -25.43
CA LYS A 404 36.35 10.61 -25.39
C LYS A 404 36.88 10.47 -23.97
N SER A 405 36.41 11.28 -23.03
CA SER A 405 36.78 11.22 -21.63
C SER A 405 35.61 11.48 -20.69
N LEU A 406 35.57 10.76 -19.58
CA LEU A 406 34.56 10.87 -18.53
C LEU A 406 35.23 11.20 -17.19
N ALA A 407 34.76 12.20 -16.47
CA ALA A 407 35.14 12.40 -15.07
C ALA A 407 34.11 11.68 -14.19
N VAL A 408 34.55 10.74 -13.37
CA VAL A 408 33.68 10.07 -12.38
C VAL A 408 34.16 10.48 -11.00
N ILE A 409 33.31 11.19 -10.27
CA ILE A 409 33.68 11.89 -9.04
C ILE A 409 32.71 11.55 -7.92
N GLY A 410 33.20 11.32 -6.71
CA GLY A 410 32.36 11.23 -5.51
C GLY A 410 32.64 10.01 -4.64
N PRO A 411 32.26 10.05 -3.35
CA PRO A 411 32.56 9.00 -2.38
C PRO A 411 31.90 7.66 -2.72
N ASN A 412 30.80 7.68 -3.48
CA ASN A 412 30.05 6.48 -3.88
C ASN A 412 30.41 5.98 -5.29
N ALA A 413 31.47 6.50 -5.91
CA ALA A 413 31.84 6.09 -7.27
C ALA A 413 32.56 4.74 -7.34
N ASN A 414 33.39 4.39 -6.36
CA ASN A 414 34.15 3.14 -6.35
C ASN A 414 33.93 2.33 -5.05
N VAL A 415 32.68 1.99 -4.80
CA VAL A 415 32.23 1.28 -3.60
C VAL A 415 31.68 -0.09 -3.94
N THR A 416 31.76 -1.03 -2.99
CA THR A 416 31.14 -2.36 -3.06
C THR A 416 30.08 -2.50 -1.98
N LYS A 417 30.46 -2.38 -0.71
CA LYS A 417 29.55 -2.53 0.45
C LYS A 417 28.39 -1.54 0.45
N THR A 418 28.62 -0.28 0.10
CA THR A 418 27.54 0.71 0.04
C THR A 418 26.43 0.30 -0.92
N MET A 419 26.76 -0.35 -2.04
CA MET A 419 25.76 -0.70 -3.07
C MET A 419 24.72 -1.71 -2.61
N ILE A 420 25.03 -2.51 -1.59
CA ILE A 420 24.19 -3.62 -1.14
C ILE A 420 23.45 -3.32 0.17
N GLY A 421 23.49 -2.08 0.66
CA GLY A 421 22.70 -1.69 1.83
C GLY A 421 23.12 -2.44 3.11
N ASN A 422 22.13 -2.95 3.84
CA ASN A 422 22.30 -3.80 5.02
C ASN A 422 21.46 -5.09 4.89
N TYR A 423 21.52 -5.96 5.90
CA TYR A 423 20.90 -7.30 5.84
C TYR A 423 21.37 -8.09 4.62
N GLU A 424 22.64 -7.88 4.28
CA GLU A 424 23.28 -8.41 3.08
C GLU A 424 23.91 -9.79 3.33
N GLY A 425 24.12 -10.53 2.24
CA GLY A 425 25.00 -11.70 2.21
C GLY A 425 26.33 -11.38 1.56
N THR A 426 27.11 -12.41 1.24
CA THR A 426 28.28 -12.24 0.36
C THR A 426 27.81 -12.27 -1.09
N PRO A 427 27.95 -11.19 -1.88
CA PRO A 427 27.48 -11.20 -3.27
C PRO A 427 28.29 -12.12 -4.17
N CYS A 428 27.67 -12.59 -5.25
CA CYS A 428 28.32 -13.43 -6.25
C CYS A 428 29.54 -12.72 -6.88
N LYS A 429 29.34 -11.43 -7.20
CA LYS A 429 30.33 -10.56 -7.82
C LYS A 429 29.86 -9.11 -7.74
N TYR A 430 30.78 -8.18 -7.53
CA TYR A 430 30.48 -6.75 -7.65
C TYR A 430 30.83 -6.19 -9.03
N THR A 431 30.04 -5.23 -9.49
CA THR A 431 30.46 -4.25 -10.51
C THR A 431 30.24 -2.85 -9.95
N THR A 432 31.32 -2.18 -9.52
CA THR A 432 31.23 -0.81 -8.96
C THR A 432 30.78 0.20 -10.02
N PRO A 433 30.21 1.36 -9.63
CA PRO A 433 29.84 2.40 -10.60
C PRO A 433 31.01 2.81 -11.49
N LEU A 434 32.19 2.99 -10.90
CA LEU A 434 33.42 3.28 -11.63
C LEU A 434 33.75 2.18 -12.65
N GLN A 435 33.67 0.92 -12.27
CA GLN A 435 33.93 -0.21 -13.18
C GLN A 435 32.93 -0.25 -14.34
N GLY A 436 31.64 -0.08 -14.06
CA GLY A 436 30.60 -0.07 -15.09
C GLY A 436 30.77 1.07 -16.09
N LEU A 437 31.06 2.28 -15.60
CA LEU A 437 31.24 3.47 -16.44
C LEU A 437 32.54 3.40 -17.24
N SER A 438 33.65 2.99 -16.62
CA SER A 438 34.97 2.89 -17.26
C SER A 438 35.03 1.81 -18.34
N ALA A 439 34.12 0.84 -18.32
CA ALA A 439 34.03 -0.18 -19.36
C ALA A 439 33.60 0.38 -20.73
N SER A 440 32.95 1.55 -20.75
CA SER A 440 32.42 2.16 -21.99
C SER A 440 33.26 3.32 -22.50
N VAL A 441 33.84 4.14 -21.61
CA VAL A 441 34.56 5.37 -21.95
C VAL A 441 35.79 5.54 -21.05
N PRO A 442 36.96 5.96 -21.58
CA PRO A 442 38.12 6.30 -20.76
C PRO A 442 37.75 7.27 -19.62
N THR A 443 38.07 6.89 -18.38
CA THR A 443 37.57 7.58 -17.19
C THR A 443 38.69 8.12 -16.32
N ILE A 444 38.55 9.38 -15.89
CA ILE A 444 39.35 10.02 -14.85
C ILE A 444 38.55 9.95 -13.55
N TYR A 445 39.03 9.17 -12.59
CA TYR A 445 38.38 9.01 -11.30
C TYR A 445 38.98 9.94 -10.25
N GLN A 446 38.14 10.59 -9.46
CA GLN A 446 38.53 11.26 -8.22
C GLN A 446 37.51 10.99 -7.13
N PRO A 447 37.91 10.65 -5.89
CA PRO A 447 36.95 10.43 -4.81
C PRO A 447 36.21 11.73 -4.46
N GLY A 448 36.87 12.89 -4.49
CA GLY A 448 36.31 14.19 -4.09
C GLY A 448 36.04 14.29 -2.58
N CYS A 449 35.38 13.29 -2.00
CA CYS A 449 35.38 12.99 -0.57
C CYS A 449 35.88 11.55 -0.37
N LEU A 450 36.72 11.29 0.63
CA LEU A 450 37.20 9.92 0.91
C LEU A 450 36.12 8.98 1.46
N ASN A 451 35.03 9.53 2.00
CA ASN A 451 33.85 8.80 2.48
C ASN A 451 32.60 9.68 2.40
N VAL A 452 31.42 9.10 2.59
CA VAL A 452 30.14 9.81 2.45
C VAL A 452 29.96 10.92 3.48
N ALA A 453 30.49 10.77 4.70
CA ALA A 453 30.41 11.82 5.73
C ALA A 453 31.04 13.16 5.27
N CYS A 454 31.97 13.11 4.31
CA CYS A 454 32.57 14.24 3.63
C CYS A 454 32.93 15.42 4.56
N ALA A 455 33.61 15.11 5.66
CA ALA A 455 34.17 16.13 6.55
C ALA A 455 35.35 16.85 5.88
N TRP A 456 35.70 18.05 6.36
CA TRP A 456 36.83 18.85 5.84
C TRP A 456 38.14 18.05 5.71
N THR A 457 38.44 17.16 6.64
CA THR A 457 39.66 16.32 6.62
C THR A 457 39.68 15.30 5.47
N ASN A 458 38.53 14.99 4.90
CA ASN A 458 38.34 13.99 3.85
C ASN A 458 38.01 14.64 2.49
N PHE A 459 38.03 15.97 2.40
CA PHE A 459 37.58 16.73 1.24
C PHE A 459 38.74 17.08 0.30
N GLN A 460 38.58 16.73 -0.98
CA GLN A 460 39.60 16.82 -2.04
C GLN A 460 39.02 17.53 -3.27
N LEU A 461 38.83 18.84 -3.15
CA LEU A 461 38.15 19.62 -4.18
C LEU A 461 39.00 19.85 -5.44
N ASP A 462 40.26 20.27 -5.28
CA ASP A 462 41.09 20.67 -6.43
C ASP A 462 41.34 19.52 -7.43
N PRO A 463 41.66 18.29 -7.00
CA PRO A 463 41.76 17.16 -7.93
C PRO A 463 40.45 16.87 -8.66
N ALA A 464 39.31 16.96 -7.96
CA ALA A 464 38.00 16.75 -8.56
C ALA A 464 37.68 17.80 -9.64
N LYS A 465 37.96 19.08 -9.36
CA LYS A 465 37.84 20.18 -10.33
C LYS A 465 38.77 19.98 -11.53
N ALA A 466 40.01 19.56 -11.29
CA ALA A 466 40.97 19.28 -12.35
C ALA A 466 40.50 18.14 -13.27
N ALA A 467 39.93 17.06 -12.72
CA ALA A 467 39.37 15.96 -13.50
C ALA A 467 38.17 16.41 -14.35
N ALA A 468 37.22 17.13 -13.75
CA ALA A 468 36.02 17.61 -14.42
C ALA A 468 36.30 18.61 -15.55
N SER A 469 37.28 19.50 -15.39
CA SER A 469 37.68 20.47 -16.42
C SER A 469 38.42 19.84 -17.62
N GLN A 470 38.81 18.57 -17.53
CA GLN A 470 39.49 17.82 -18.60
C GLN A 470 38.59 16.82 -19.31
N ALA A 471 37.41 16.51 -18.75
CA ALA A 471 36.50 15.51 -19.29
C ALA A 471 35.41 16.09 -20.20
N ASP A 472 34.95 15.30 -21.17
CA ASP A 472 33.85 15.68 -22.06
C ASP A 472 32.48 15.59 -21.37
N ALA A 473 32.36 14.80 -20.30
CA ALA A 473 31.19 14.72 -19.42
C ALA A 473 31.63 14.43 -17.98
N THR A 474 30.82 14.84 -17.00
CA THR A 474 31.10 14.61 -15.57
C THR A 474 29.94 13.85 -14.92
N ILE A 475 30.25 12.79 -14.19
CA ILE A 475 29.31 12.03 -13.36
C ILE A 475 29.71 12.16 -11.90
N LEU A 476 28.82 12.74 -11.10
CA LEU A 476 28.97 12.91 -9.65
C LEU A 476 28.15 11.83 -8.93
N ILE A 477 28.78 10.99 -8.13
CA ILE A 477 28.12 9.88 -7.41
C ILE A 477 28.22 10.13 -5.89
N MET A 478 27.10 10.58 -5.35
CA MET A 478 26.95 11.19 -4.02
C MET A 478 25.90 10.42 -3.20
N GLY A 479 25.62 10.86 -1.98
CA GLY A 479 24.55 10.32 -1.13
C GLY A 479 25.05 9.78 0.21
N ALA A 480 24.53 8.63 0.62
CA ALA A 480 24.70 8.06 1.96
C ALA A 480 25.18 6.60 1.93
N ASP A 481 25.60 6.11 3.09
CA ASP A 481 25.87 4.70 3.39
C ASP A 481 25.37 4.39 4.83
N GLN A 482 25.68 3.20 5.33
CA GLN A 482 25.26 2.75 6.66
C GLN A 482 25.82 3.58 7.84
N SER A 483 26.79 4.48 7.59
CA SER A 483 27.25 5.44 8.60
C SER A 483 26.30 6.63 8.78
N ILE A 484 25.37 6.82 7.84
CA ILE A 484 24.40 7.92 7.80
C ILE A 484 22.98 7.42 8.11
N GLU A 485 22.55 6.34 7.45
CA GLU A 485 21.21 5.74 7.63
C GLU A 485 21.35 4.22 7.78
N ALA A 486 21.02 3.70 8.96
CA ALA A 486 21.09 2.27 9.26
C ALA A 486 20.15 1.91 10.42
N GLU A 487 20.00 0.62 10.69
CA GLU A 487 19.40 0.15 11.93
C GLU A 487 20.08 0.78 13.16
N SER A 488 19.29 1.21 14.15
CA SER A 488 19.74 1.99 15.32
C SER A 488 20.34 3.38 15.01
N ARG A 489 20.21 3.87 13.77
CA ARG A 489 20.77 5.16 13.33
C ARG A 489 19.82 5.89 12.37
N ASP A 490 18.98 6.73 12.92
CA ASP A 490 18.18 7.67 12.13
C ASP A 490 19.01 8.89 11.72
N ARG A 491 18.60 9.51 10.62
CA ARG A 491 19.09 10.83 10.21
C ARG A 491 18.44 11.92 11.05
N PHE A 492 19.10 13.07 11.15
CA PHE A 492 18.55 14.26 11.83
C PHE A 492 18.02 15.31 10.86
N ASP A 493 18.61 15.38 9.68
CA ASP A 493 18.28 16.30 8.59
C ASP A 493 18.08 15.52 7.28
N LEU A 494 17.72 16.23 6.21
CA LEU A 494 17.51 15.63 4.89
C LEU A 494 18.59 16.03 3.88
N ARG A 495 19.68 16.68 4.31
CA ARG A 495 20.71 17.17 3.39
C ARG A 495 21.61 16.04 2.92
N LEU A 496 22.37 16.33 1.87
CA LEU A 496 23.55 15.53 1.56
C LEU A 496 24.58 15.65 2.70
N PRO A 497 25.21 14.55 3.13
CA PRO A 497 26.14 14.61 4.26
C PRO A 497 27.38 15.48 3.99
N GLY A 498 27.77 16.26 5.00
CA GLY A 498 29.03 17.03 5.00
C GLY A 498 29.14 18.03 3.85
N LEU A 499 30.28 18.03 3.17
CA LEU A 499 30.62 18.99 2.11
C LEU A 499 30.25 18.50 0.70
N GLN A 500 29.40 17.47 0.57
CA GLN A 500 29.02 16.94 -0.74
C GLN A 500 28.30 17.98 -1.62
N GLU A 501 27.44 18.82 -1.06
CA GLU A 501 26.78 19.92 -1.80
C GLU A 501 27.80 20.92 -2.39
N LEU A 502 28.81 21.29 -1.59
CA LEU A 502 29.89 22.17 -2.04
C LEU A 502 30.71 21.49 -3.15
N LEU A 503 31.03 20.20 -3.01
CA LEU A 503 31.72 19.42 -4.04
C LEU A 503 30.96 19.45 -5.37
N ILE A 504 29.65 19.18 -5.33
CA ILE A 504 28.79 19.15 -6.52
C ILE A 504 28.80 20.51 -7.21
N THR A 505 28.59 21.58 -6.44
CA THR A 505 28.50 22.95 -6.95
C THR A 505 29.82 23.39 -7.60
N GLU A 506 30.93 23.21 -6.90
CA GLU A 506 32.26 23.65 -7.37
C GLU A 506 32.80 22.83 -8.54
N VAL A 507 32.47 21.54 -8.61
CA VAL A 507 32.81 20.70 -9.76
C VAL A 507 31.95 21.10 -10.96
N ALA A 508 30.64 21.29 -10.78
CA ALA A 508 29.76 21.70 -11.86
C ALA A 508 30.17 23.05 -12.48
N ASN A 509 30.68 23.99 -11.68
CA ASN A 509 31.19 25.29 -12.14
C ASN A 509 32.39 25.20 -13.10
N VAL A 510 33.16 24.11 -13.06
CA VAL A 510 34.37 23.95 -13.91
C VAL A 510 34.23 22.85 -14.97
N SER A 511 33.15 22.06 -14.93
CA SER A 511 32.85 21.04 -15.92
C SER A 511 32.65 21.67 -17.31
N LYS A 512 33.28 21.09 -18.33
CA LYS A 512 33.13 21.55 -19.73
C LYS A 512 31.85 21.07 -20.41
N GLY A 513 31.43 19.86 -20.07
CA GLY A 513 30.27 19.20 -20.67
C GLY A 513 29.16 18.94 -19.65
N PRO A 514 28.18 18.09 -20.00
CA PRO A 514 27.05 17.83 -19.12
C PRO A 514 27.50 17.22 -17.79
N VAL A 515 26.83 17.67 -16.72
CA VAL A 515 27.02 17.14 -15.37
C VAL A 515 25.81 16.28 -15.00
N ILE A 516 26.08 15.03 -14.65
CA ILE A 516 25.08 14.06 -14.21
C ILE A 516 25.30 13.78 -12.73
N LEU A 517 24.32 14.10 -11.90
CA LEU A 517 24.32 13.77 -10.48
C LEU A 517 23.60 12.45 -10.23
N VAL A 518 24.25 11.53 -9.53
CA VAL A 518 23.72 10.23 -9.12
C VAL A 518 23.67 10.22 -7.59
N ILE A 519 22.48 10.04 -7.02
CA ILE A 519 22.25 9.93 -5.59
C ILE A 519 22.07 8.45 -5.23
N MET A 520 23.02 7.92 -4.46
CA MET A 520 22.97 6.59 -3.86
C MET A 520 22.59 6.74 -2.38
N SER A 521 21.35 6.45 -2.05
CA SER A 521 20.80 6.53 -0.70
C SER A 521 19.53 5.68 -0.59
N GLY A 522 19.24 5.22 0.61
CA GLY A 522 17.96 4.65 0.99
C GLY A 522 16.84 5.67 0.96
N GLY A 523 16.90 6.63 1.90
CA GLY A 523 15.92 7.70 2.03
C GLY A 523 16.13 8.86 1.03
N GLY A 524 15.08 9.66 0.85
CA GLY A 524 15.12 10.86 0.01
C GLY A 524 16.02 11.94 0.62
N MET A 525 16.60 12.78 -0.23
CA MET A 525 17.48 13.88 0.18
C MET A 525 17.04 15.21 -0.42
N ASP A 526 17.22 16.30 0.32
CA ASP A 526 17.04 17.64 -0.22
C ASP A 526 18.19 17.97 -1.17
N VAL A 527 17.88 17.89 -2.46
CA VAL A 527 18.78 18.24 -3.58
C VAL A 527 18.22 19.42 -4.37
N SER A 528 17.43 20.29 -3.73
CA SER A 528 16.79 21.44 -4.39
C SER A 528 17.82 22.32 -5.11
N PHE A 529 18.99 22.55 -4.49
CA PHE A 529 20.10 23.30 -5.11
C PHE A 529 20.55 22.72 -6.47
N ALA A 530 20.57 21.38 -6.60
CA ALA A 530 20.94 20.71 -7.84
C ALA A 530 19.77 20.63 -8.83
N LYS A 531 18.54 20.46 -8.33
CA LYS A 531 17.32 20.47 -9.14
C LYS A 531 17.16 21.81 -9.86
N GLU A 532 17.40 22.92 -9.17
CA GLU A 532 17.24 24.28 -9.69
C GLU A 532 18.44 24.77 -10.53
N SER A 533 19.62 24.18 -10.38
CA SER A 533 20.81 24.58 -11.12
C SER A 533 20.78 24.14 -12.59
N ASP A 534 21.01 25.07 -13.52
CA ASP A 534 21.17 24.79 -14.95
C ASP A 534 22.46 24.04 -15.28
N LEU A 535 23.46 24.07 -14.38
CA LEU A 535 24.73 23.36 -14.55
C LEU A 535 24.60 21.85 -14.34
N ILE A 536 23.59 21.41 -13.59
CA ILE A 536 23.30 19.99 -13.37
C ILE A 536 22.26 19.55 -14.41
N SER A 537 22.75 18.92 -15.48
CA SER A 537 21.92 18.53 -16.61
C SER A 537 20.99 17.36 -16.31
N SER A 538 21.41 16.42 -15.47
CA SER A 538 20.61 15.23 -15.15
C SER A 538 20.79 14.81 -13.68
N ILE A 539 19.73 14.25 -13.09
CA ILE A 539 19.74 13.71 -11.72
C ILE A 539 19.14 12.31 -11.77
N LEU A 540 19.86 11.32 -11.22
CA LEU A 540 19.43 9.95 -11.04
C LEU A 540 19.40 9.62 -9.54
N TRP A 541 18.39 8.89 -9.09
CA TRP A 541 18.42 8.19 -7.81
C TRP A 541 18.49 6.68 -8.05
N VAL A 542 19.46 6.03 -7.41
CA VAL A 542 19.80 4.62 -7.63
C VAL A 542 19.60 3.76 -6.38
N GLY A 543 18.97 4.28 -5.33
CA GLY A 543 18.79 3.53 -4.08
C GLY A 543 20.13 2.98 -3.57
N TYR A 544 20.10 1.71 -3.16
CA TYR A 544 21.28 0.84 -3.09
C TYR A 544 21.16 -0.26 -4.16
N PRO A 545 21.95 -0.19 -5.26
CA PRO A 545 21.65 -0.89 -6.50
C PRO A 545 22.09 -2.35 -6.60
N GLY A 546 22.49 -2.97 -5.50
CA GLY A 546 22.85 -4.40 -5.46
C GLY A 546 24.17 -4.70 -6.17
N GLU A 547 24.47 -5.99 -6.35
CA GLU A 547 25.79 -6.46 -6.80
C GLU A 547 26.19 -6.00 -8.22
N ALA A 548 25.20 -5.84 -9.10
CA ALA A 548 25.36 -5.43 -10.48
C ALA A 548 25.06 -3.93 -10.71
N GLY A 549 24.94 -3.14 -9.64
CA GLY A 549 24.46 -1.76 -9.72
C GLY A 549 25.27 -0.83 -10.62
N GLY A 550 26.59 -0.97 -10.67
CA GLY A 550 27.43 -0.17 -11.57
C GLY A 550 27.20 -0.50 -13.05
N ALA A 551 26.91 -1.77 -13.36
CA ALA A 551 26.60 -2.18 -14.73
C ALA A 551 25.21 -1.66 -15.17
N ALA A 552 24.22 -1.70 -14.27
CA ALA A 552 22.90 -1.12 -14.52
C ALA A 552 22.96 0.41 -14.68
N LEU A 553 23.76 1.10 -13.87
CA LEU A 553 23.99 2.54 -14.02
C LEU A 553 24.59 2.86 -15.39
N ALA A 554 25.61 2.12 -15.82
CA ALA A 554 26.21 2.30 -17.14
C ALA A 554 25.19 2.06 -18.28
N ASP A 555 24.32 1.06 -18.15
CA ASP A 555 23.28 0.80 -19.15
C ASP A 555 22.35 2.01 -19.34
N ILE A 556 22.00 2.68 -18.25
CA ILE A 556 21.15 3.86 -18.26
C ILE A 556 21.92 5.05 -18.81
N ILE A 557 23.12 5.32 -18.30
CA ILE A 557 23.93 6.48 -18.70
C ILE A 557 24.23 6.46 -20.20
N PHE A 558 24.52 5.28 -20.77
CA PHE A 558 24.87 5.12 -22.19
C PHE A 558 23.71 4.67 -23.09
N GLY A 559 22.51 4.52 -22.53
CA GLY A 559 21.29 4.29 -23.31
C GLY A 559 21.12 2.88 -23.89
N SER A 560 21.77 1.86 -23.32
CA SER A 560 21.38 0.47 -23.58
C SER A 560 20.09 0.11 -22.83
N TYR A 561 19.73 0.89 -21.80
CA TYR A 561 18.47 0.80 -21.08
C TYR A 561 17.78 2.17 -20.96
N ASN A 562 16.46 2.16 -21.12
CA ASN A 562 15.62 3.33 -20.92
C ASN A 562 15.04 3.35 -19.48
N PRO A 563 15.49 4.27 -18.61
CA PRO A 563 15.05 4.30 -17.22
C PRO A 563 13.54 4.54 -17.13
N SER A 564 12.92 3.85 -16.17
CA SER A 564 11.47 3.87 -15.98
C SER A 564 11.05 3.56 -14.54
N GLY A 565 12.01 3.58 -13.60
CA GLY A 565 11.71 3.59 -12.18
C GLY A 565 10.93 4.83 -11.79
N ARG A 566 10.17 4.72 -10.71
CA ARG A 566 9.36 5.79 -10.13
C ARG A 566 9.66 5.87 -8.64
N LEU A 567 9.65 7.07 -8.06
CA LEU A 567 9.92 7.21 -6.63
C LEU A 567 8.84 6.49 -5.79
N PRO A 568 9.22 5.59 -4.88
CA PRO A 568 8.30 4.94 -3.94
C PRO A 568 8.07 5.78 -2.67
N MET A 569 8.64 6.99 -2.61
CA MET A 569 8.55 7.93 -1.49
C MET A 569 8.61 9.37 -1.98
N SER A 570 8.09 10.30 -1.19
CA SER A 570 8.23 11.73 -1.45
C SER A 570 9.58 12.24 -0.91
N TRP A 571 10.23 13.13 -1.66
CA TRP A 571 11.43 13.84 -1.24
C TRP A 571 11.04 15.22 -0.75
N TYR A 572 11.41 15.53 0.48
CA TYR A 572 11.02 16.76 1.17
C TYR A 572 12.20 17.75 1.22
N PRO A 573 11.93 19.06 1.25
CA PRO A 573 12.95 20.03 1.61
C PRO A 573 13.40 19.81 3.06
N ASP A 574 14.61 20.23 3.39
CA ASP A 574 15.20 20.05 4.72
C ASP A 574 14.36 20.68 5.84
N SER A 575 13.60 21.74 5.53
CA SER A 575 12.63 22.36 6.44
C SER A 575 11.65 21.35 7.06
N TYR A 576 11.26 20.30 6.32
CA TYR A 576 10.40 19.24 6.81
C TYR A 576 10.94 18.58 8.09
N ALA A 577 12.26 18.38 8.19
CA ALA A 577 12.86 17.74 9.35
C ALA A 577 12.68 18.56 10.64
N TYR A 578 12.54 19.87 10.52
CA TYR A 578 12.34 20.78 11.66
C TYR A 578 10.85 20.98 11.97
N ASP A 579 9.99 20.94 10.96
CA ASP A 579 8.54 21.16 11.12
C ASP A 579 7.78 19.91 11.58
N VAL A 580 8.34 18.73 11.32
CA VAL A 580 7.66 17.45 11.56
C VAL A 580 8.50 16.59 12.51
N PRO A 581 8.12 16.43 13.79
CA PRO A 581 8.81 15.52 14.71
C PRO A 581 8.66 14.05 14.30
N MET A 582 9.71 13.22 14.37
CA MET A 582 9.57 11.80 13.96
C MET A 582 8.62 11.01 14.86
N ASP A 583 8.51 11.33 16.14
CA ASP A 583 7.64 10.63 17.09
C ASP A 583 6.13 10.94 16.93
N ASN A 584 5.76 11.98 16.17
CA ASN A 584 4.36 12.26 15.85
C ASN A 584 3.85 11.33 14.75
N MET A 585 3.09 10.30 15.15
CA MET A 585 2.56 9.25 14.26
C MET A 585 1.34 9.64 13.42
N ASN A 586 0.75 10.82 13.64
CA ASN A 586 -0.42 11.24 12.87
C ASN A 586 -0.06 11.34 11.38
N MET A 587 -0.88 10.76 10.50
CA MET A 587 -0.65 10.89 9.05
C MET A 587 -1.30 12.16 8.49
N ARG A 588 -2.43 12.55 9.08
CA ARG A 588 -3.27 13.65 8.60
C ARG A 588 -2.75 15.01 9.07
N PRO A 589 -2.91 16.07 8.27
CA PRO A 589 -2.57 17.42 8.71
C PRO A 589 -3.49 17.87 9.84
N ASP A 590 -2.94 18.68 10.75
CA ASP A 590 -3.68 19.41 11.76
C ASP A 590 -3.33 20.90 11.67
N PRO A 591 -4.14 21.68 10.94
CA PRO A 591 -3.93 23.12 10.77
C PRO A 591 -3.98 23.91 12.09
N SER A 592 -4.61 23.37 13.15
CA SER A 592 -4.74 24.09 14.43
C SER A 592 -3.41 24.24 15.17
N ILE A 593 -2.46 23.34 14.90
CA ILE A 593 -1.10 23.35 15.47
C ILE A 593 -0.02 23.50 14.39
N GLY A 594 -0.41 23.82 13.15
CA GLY A 594 0.53 23.96 12.03
C GLY A 594 1.13 22.64 11.53
N TYR A 595 0.56 21.49 11.87
CA TYR A 595 1.07 20.19 11.44
C TYR A 595 0.69 19.88 9.98
N PRO A 596 1.65 19.67 9.07
CA PRO A 596 1.39 19.60 7.63
C PRO A 596 0.93 18.23 7.13
N GLY A 597 0.85 17.21 8.01
CA GLY A 597 0.59 15.82 7.63
C GLY A 597 1.82 15.14 7.03
N ARG A 598 1.66 13.92 6.51
CA ARG A 598 2.76 13.09 5.98
C ARG A 598 2.39 12.40 4.69
N THR A 599 3.44 11.96 3.98
CA THR A 599 3.39 11.22 2.71
C THR A 599 2.62 11.98 1.62
N TYR A 600 2.71 11.51 0.38
CA TYR A 600 1.95 12.11 -0.72
C TYR A 600 0.43 12.09 -0.49
N ARG A 601 -0.06 11.24 0.43
CA ARG A 601 -1.48 11.06 0.72
C ARG A 601 -2.08 12.25 1.46
N PHE A 602 -1.35 12.83 2.41
CA PHE A 602 -1.89 13.84 3.33
C PHE A 602 -1.08 15.14 3.37
N TYR A 603 0.21 15.09 3.09
CA TYR A 603 1.11 16.23 3.25
C TYR A 603 0.65 17.48 2.49
N THR A 604 0.72 18.64 3.13
CA THR A 604 0.29 19.94 2.60
C THR A 604 1.41 20.90 2.24
N GLY A 605 2.65 20.58 2.58
CA GLY A 605 3.80 21.42 2.23
C GLY A 605 4.40 21.12 0.85
N GLU A 606 5.57 21.67 0.61
CA GLU A 606 6.31 21.51 -0.65
C GLU A 606 7.15 20.23 -0.66
N THR A 607 7.33 19.66 -1.85
CA THR A 607 8.20 18.49 -2.10
C THR A 607 9.27 18.84 -3.13
N VAL A 608 10.49 18.34 -2.94
CA VAL A 608 11.56 18.38 -3.95
C VAL A 608 11.18 17.48 -5.12
N TYR A 609 10.74 16.25 -4.83
CA TYR A 609 10.12 15.33 -5.80
C TYR A 609 8.97 14.61 -5.10
N SER A 610 7.90 14.35 -5.83
CA SER A 610 6.71 13.69 -5.29
C SER A 610 6.78 12.16 -5.49
N PHE A 611 6.05 11.42 -4.65
CA PHE A 611 5.78 10.00 -4.89
C PHE A 611 5.29 9.75 -6.33
N GLY A 612 5.89 8.75 -6.99
CA GLY A 612 5.60 8.40 -8.38
C GLY A 612 6.33 9.23 -9.44
N ASP A 613 7.15 10.22 -9.05
CA ASP A 613 7.99 10.96 -10.00
C ASP A 613 9.06 10.06 -10.62
N GLY A 614 9.40 10.34 -11.88
CA GLY A 614 10.39 9.61 -12.66
C GLY A 614 10.24 9.88 -14.16
N MET A 615 11.35 10.08 -14.85
CA MET A 615 11.41 10.35 -16.27
C MET A 615 11.81 9.08 -17.04
N SER A 616 11.62 9.13 -18.34
CA SER A 616 12.08 8.13 -19.30
C SER A 616 12.75 8.85 -20.48
N TYR A 617 13.62 8.14 -21.20
CA TYR A 617 14.11 8.59 -22.50
C TYR A 617 13.03 8.54 -23.59
N SER A 618 11.86 7.98 -23.27
CA SER A 618 10.67 8.03 -24.08
C SER A 618 9.53 8.80 -23.40
N HIS A 619 8.47 9.09 -24.16
CA HIS A 619 7.26 9.73 -23.69
C HIS A 619 6.06 8.81 -23.93
N PHE A 620 5.19 8.67 -22.93
CA PHE A 620 4.03 7.78 -22.99
C PHE A 620 2.74 8.58 -22.87
N SER A 621 1.74 8.19 -23.65
CA SER A 621 0.39 8.76 -23.59
C SER A 621 -0.66 7.71 -23.26
N HIS A 622 -1.73 8.13 -22.59
CA HIS A 622 -2.81 7.26 -22.12
C HIS A 622 -4.12 7.69 -22.75
N HIS A 623 -4.89 6.73 -23.26
CA HIS A 623 -6.22 6.95 -23.80
C HIS A 623 -7.19 5.91 -23.25
N LEU A 624 -8.35 6.37 -22.77
CA LEU A 624 -9.42 5.47 -22.34
C LEU A 624 -9.98 4.71 -23.55
N VAL A 625 -10.04 3.39 -23.45
CA VAL A 625 -10.62 2.53 -24.49
C VAL A 625 -12.15 2.59 -24.46
N LYS A 626 -12.74 2.81 -23.28
CA LYS A 626 -14.20 2.91 -23.08
C LYS A 626 -14.52 4.00 -22.06
N ALA A 627 -15.69 4.62 -22.22
CA ALA A 627 -16.23 5.54 -21.22
C ALA A 627 -16.44 4.83 -19.87
N LEU A 628 -16.00 5.49 -18.80
CA LEU A 628 -16.16 5.03 -17.42
C LEU A 628 -17.51 5.48 -16.85
N PRO A 629 -18.05 4.77 -15.84
CA PRO A 629 -19.31 5.16 -15.21
C PRO A 629 -19.20 6.54 -14.56
N LYS A 630 -20.20 7.40 -14.80
CA LYS A 630 -20.32 8.71 -14.12
C LYS A 630 -21.07 8.62 -12.78
N LEU A 631 -21.83 7.53 -12.59
CA LEU A 631 -22.64 7.28 -11.41
C LEU A 631 -22.48 5.82 -10.99
N VAL A 632 -22.21 5.62 -9.71
CA VAL A 632 -22.25 4.31 -9.03
C VAL A 632 -23.33 4.40 -7.97
N SER A 633 -24.32 3.49 -8.04
CA SER A 633 -25.42 3.44 -7.07
C SER A 633 -25.19 2.27 -6.11
N ILE A 634 -25.14 2.57 -4.81
CA ILE A 634 -24.98 1.58 -3.75
C ILE A 634 -26.35 1.02 -3.37
N PRO A 635 -26.59 -0.29 -3.52
CA PRO A 635 -27.80 -0.94 -3.04
C PRO A 635 -27.70 -1.15 -1.52
N LEU A 636 -28.46 -0.38 -0.75
CA LEU A 636 -28.60 -0.62 0.70
C LEU A 636 -29.82 -1.52 0.98
N GLN A 637 -29.89 -2.19 2.13
CA GLN A 637 -31.09 -2.97 2.50
C GLN A 637 -32.28 -2.07 2.88
N GLU A 638 -33.50 -2.61 2.78
CA GLU A 638 -34.73 -1.92 3.20
C GLU A 638 -34.71 -1.67 4.73
N GLY A 639 -34.79 -0.41 5.14
CA GLY A 639 -34.64 -0.01 6.55
C GLY A 639 -33.26 0.57 6.92
N HIS A 640 -32.25 0.51 6.05
CA HIS A 640 -30.96 1.13 6.33
C HIS A 640 -31.10 2.65 6.50
N GLU A 641 -30.55 3.22 7.57
CA GLU A 641 -30.82 4.62 7.94
C GLU A 641 -30.46 5.62 6.84
N CYS A 642 -29.36 5.38 6.12
CA CYS A 642 -28.91 6.20 5.01
C CYS A 642 -29.83 6.20 3.77
N ARG A 643 -30.88 5.36 3.72
CA ARG A 643 -31.97 5.49 2.73
C ARG A 643 -32.96 6.61 3.07
N THR A 644 -33.00 7.03 4.34
CA THR A 644 -33.92 8.06 4.85
C THR A 644 -33.22 9.31 5.39
N LYS A 645 -31.96 9.16 5.83
CA LYS A 645 -31.10 10.24 6.33
C LYS A 645 -29.98 10.53 5.34
N ARG A 646 -29.50 11.78 5.33
CA ARG A 646 -28.36 12.18 4.52
C ARG A 646 -27.06 11.65 5.13
N CYS A 647 -26.47 10.63 4.53
CA CYS A 647 -25.17 10.09 4.93
C CYS A 647 -24.04 10.64 4.06
N LYS A 648 -22.90 10.92 4.69
CA LYS A 648 -21.65 11.32 4.03
C LYS A 648 -20.79 10.12 3.62
N SER A 649 -20.95 8.99 4.30
CA SER A 649 -20.27 7.74 4.03
C SER A 649 -21.16 6.58 4.51
N VAL A 650 -20.91 5.38 4.01
CA VAL A 650 -21.67 4.16 4.37
C VAL A 650 -20.72 2.98 4.58
N GLU A 651 -20.96 2.23 5.64
CA GLU A 651 -20.33 0.92 5.87
C GLU A 651 -21.13 -0.11 5.07
N LEU A 652 -20.45 -0.92 4.26
CA LEU A 652 -21.09 -1.94 3.42
C LEU A 652 -20.63 -3.32 3.84
N LEU A 653 -21.59 -4.24 3.89
CA LEU A 653 -21.33 -5.65 4.12
C LEU A 653 -20.81 -6.31 2.83
N GLN A 654 -20.06 -7.40 2.97
CA GLN A 654 -19.38 -8.04 1.85
C GLN A 654 -20.34 -8.55 0.75
N ASP A 655 -21.56 -8.95 1.12
CA ASP A 655 -22.64 -9.32 0.20
C ASP A 655 -23.14 -8.13 -0.63
N GLN A 656 -23.18 -6.93 -0.06
CA GLN A 656 -23.57 -5.69 -0.75
C GLN A 656 -22.50 -5.22 -1.75
N CYS A 657 -21.28 -5.75 -1.67
CA CYS A 657 -20.14 -5.36 -2.50
C CYS A 657 -19.93 -6.25 -3.74
N LYS A 658 -20.56 -7.43 -3.82
CA LYS A 658 -20.23 -8.46 -4.84
C LYS A 658 -20.35 -7.99 -6.30
N ASP A 659 -21.24 -7.05 -6.59
CA ASP A 659 -21.46 -6.52 -7.95
C ASP A 659 -21.08 -5.03 -8.10
N LEU A 660 -20.40 -4.45 -7.11
CA LEU A 660 -19.98 -3.05 -7.13
C LEU A 660 -18.54 -2.89 -7.62
N ALA A 661 -18.28 -3.27 -8.87
CA ALA A 661 -16.98 -3.08 -9.50
C ALA A 661 -17.10 -2.69 -10.97
N PHE A 662 -16.08 -2.01 -11.50
CA PHE A 662 -15.99 -1.68 -12.91
C PHE A 662 -14.54 -1.73 -13.41
N ASP A 663 -14.37 -2.05 -14.69
CA ASP A 663 -13.05 -2.14 -15.30
C ASP A 663 -12.65 -0.82 -15.98
N ILE A 664 -11.38 -0.46 -15.86
CA ILE A 664 -10.74 0.63 -16.57
C ILE A 664 -9.77 0.02 -17.57
N LYS A 665 -9.98 0.26 -18.86
CA LYS A 665 -9.05 -0.17 -19.92
C LYS A 665 -8.42 1.03 -20.59
N LEU A 666 -7.10 1.04 -20.62
CA LEU A 666 -6.28 2.13 -21.13
C LEU A 666 -5.40 1.63 -22.25
N ARG A 667 -5.40 2.35 -23.36
CA ARG A 667 -4.40 2.24 -24.40
C ARG A 667 -3.21 3.11 -23.98
N VAL A 668 -2.02 2.51 -23.94
CA VAL A 668 -0.77 3.19 -23.60
C VAL A 668 0.09 3.18 -24.85
N MET A 669 0.51 4.36 -25.33
CA MET A 669 1.34 4.49 -26.52
C MET A 669 2.72 5.05 -26.14
N ASN A 670 3.77 4.36 -26.58
CA ASN A 670 5.14 4.87 -26.57
C ASN A 670 5.30 5.84 -27.76
N ASN A 671 5.32 7.14 -27.48
CA ASN A 671 5.46 8.20 -28.47
C ASN A 671 6.92 8.56 -28.76
N GLY A 672 7.89 8.03 -28.03
CA GLY A 672 9.30 8.29 -28.26
C GLY A 672 9.89 7.43 -29.38
N THR A 673 11.21 7.51 -29.50
CA THR A 673 12.02 6.79 -30.50
C THR A 673 12.80 5.64 -29.90
N MET A 674 12.73 5.46 -28.59
CA MET A 674 13.40 4.38 -27.86
C MET A 674 12.36 3.45 -27.25
N ASP A 675 12.65 2.16 -27.29
CA ASP A 675 11.91 1.15 -26.54
C ASP A 675 11.99 1.49 -25.04
N GLY A 676 10.97 1.10 -24.29
CA GLY A 676 10.98 1.37 -22.85
C GLY A 676 9.79 0.81 -22.13
N SER A 677 9.95 0.67 -20.82
CA SER A 677 8.85 0.36 -19.91
C SER A 677 8.20 1.64 -19.38
N HIS A 678 6.95 1.53 -18.97
CA HIS A 678 6.19 2.60 -18.34
C HIS A 678 5.32 2.02 -17.22
N VAL A 679 5.30 2.69 -16.07
CA VAL A 679 4.42 2.37 -14.95
C VAL A 679 3.16 3.22 -15.05
N VAL A 680 2.01 2.57 -15.18
CA VAL A 680 0.70 3.20 -15.17
C VAL A 680 0.17 3.16 -13.75
N PHE A 681 -0.03 4.34 -13.14
CA PHE A 681 -0.66 4.46 -11.83
C PHE A 681 -2.15 4.77 -11.97
N LEU A 682 -2.97 4.09 -11.18
CA LEU A 682 -4.37 4.45 -10.93
C LEU A 682 -4.49 5.02 -9.51
N TYR A 683 -4.79 6.31 -9.43
CA TYR A 683 -5.07 6.98 -8.15
C TYR A 683 -6.54 7.34 -8.01
N SER A 684 -6.98 7.55 -6.77
CA SER A 684 -8.27 8.16 -6.44
C SER A 684 -8.09 9.37 -5.52
N SER A 685 -8.88 10.43 -5.76
CA SER A 685 -9.18 11.47 -4.79
C SER A 685 -10.60 11.24 -4.27
N PRO A 686 -10.75 10.74 -3.03
CA PRO A 686 -12.06 10.54 -2.41
C PRO A 686 -12.74 11.88 -2.06
N PRO A 687 -14.06 11.88 -1.78
CA PRO A 687 -14.74 13.05 -1.24
C PRO A 687 -14.17 13.43 0.13
N ALA A 688 -14.29 14.71 0.50
CA ALA A 688 -13.80 15.26 1.76
C ALA A 688 -14.66 14.82 2.96
N VAL A 689 -14.52 13.56 3.34
CA VAL A 689 -15.17 12.92 4.50
C VAL A 689 -14.08 12.23 5.32
N HIS A 690 -14.23 12.21 6.65
CA HIS A 690 -13.28 11.55 7.55
C HIS A 690 -11.81 11.95 7.34
N ASN A 691 -11.54 13.23 6.99
CA ASN A 691 -10.18 13.71 6.68
C ASN A 691 -9.45 12.79 5.68
N ALA A 692 -10.16 12.35 4.64
CA ALA A 692 -9.63 11.42 3.65
C ALA A 692 -8.36 11.96 2.95
N PRO A 693 -7.51 11.06 2.41
CA PRO A 693 -6.35 11.45 1.63
C PRO A 693 -6.70 12.42 0.49
N LYS A 694 -5.79 13.33 0.17
CA LYS A 694 -5.89 14.18 -1.03
C LYS A 694 -5.88 13.33 -2.30
N LYS A 695 -5.07 12.27 -2.26
CA LYS A 695 -4.85 11.33 -3.35
C LYS A 695 -4.35 10.01 -2.73
N GLN A 696 -4.80 8.88 -3.24
CA GLN A 696 -4.33 7.56 -2.83
C GLN A 696 -4.17 6.64 -4.03
N LEU A 697 -3.12 5.83 -4.02
CA LEU A 697 -2.88 4.81 -5.02
C LEU A 697 -3.90 3.68 -4.83
N LEU A 698 -4.52 3.23 -5.91
CA LEU A 698 -5.42 2.08 -5.92
C LEU A 698 -4.72 0.86 -6.51
N ALA A 699 -4.01 1.06 -7.62
CA ALA A 699 -3.29 0.02 -8.33
C ALA A 699 -2.21 0.62 -9.24
N PHE A 700 -1.25 -0.22 -9.64
CA PHE A 700 -0.24 0.11 -10.63
C PHE A 700 0.00 -1.10 -11.54
N GLU A 701 0.39 -0.83 -12.78
CA GLU A 701 0.77 -1.86 -13.75
C GLU A 701 1.96 -1.38 -14.58
N ARG A 702 2.93 -2.27 -14.82
CA ARG A 702 4.10 -1.98 -15.64
C ARG A 702 3.93 -2.60 -17.02
N VAL A 703 4.15 -1.80 -18.07
CA VAL A 703 4.06 -2.24 -19.46
C VAL A 703 5.35 -1.93 -20.20
N THR A 704 5.85 -2.86 -21.01
CA THR A 704 7.01 -2.66 -21.90
C THR A 704 6.54 -2.49 -23.33
N LEU A 705 6.96 -1.41 -23.99
CA LEU A 705 6.51 -1.06 -25.33
C LEU A 705 7.70 -0.67 -26.20
N GLY A 706 7.73 -1.22 -27.41
CA GLY A 706 8.65 -0.75 -28.45
C GLY A 706 8.35 0.69 -28.86
N ALA A 707 9.33 1.37 -29.45
CA ALA A 707 9.20 2.72 -29.98
C ALA A 707 8.01 2.80 -30.95
N LYS A 708 7.17 3.84 -30.80
CA LYS A 708 5.97 4.06 -31.63
C LYS A 708 4.95 2.91 -31.58
N ARG A 709 5.02 2.03 -30.58
CA ARG A 709 4.04 0.95 -30.36
C ARG A 709 3.07 1.31 -29.22
N GLU A 710 1.93 0.64 -29.23
CA GLU A 710 0.91 0.75 -28.20
C GLU A 710 0.65 -0.61 -27.54
N GLY A 711 0.16 -0.57 -26.31
CA GLY A 711 -0.34 -1.72 -25.57
C GLY A 711 -1.58 -1.36 -24.76
N VAL A 712 -2.17 -2.34 -24.08
CA VAL A 712 -3.36 -2.14 -23.26
C VAL A 712 -3.05 -2.52 -21.82
N VAL A 713 -3.42 -1.64 -20.90
CA VAL A 713 -3.40 -1.87 -19.45
C VAL A 713 -4.84 -1.86 -18.95
N ALA A 714 -5.15 -2.76 -18.02
CA ALA A 714 -6.48 -2.87 -17.44
C ALA A 714 -6.39 -2.86 -15.90
N PHE A 715 -7.31 -2.13 -15.29
CA PHE A 715 -7.55 -2.15 -13.84
C PHE A 715 -8.98 -2.57 -13.58
N ARG A 716 -9.22 -3.19 -12.42
CA ARG A 716 -10.55 -3.41 -11.88
C ARG A 716 -10.67 -2.59 -10.61
N VAL A 717 -11.68 -1.72 -10.54
CA VAL A 717 -11.98 -0.90 -9.36
C VAL A 717 -13.15 -1.51 -8.63
N ASP A 718 -12.90 -2.00 -7.43
CA ASP A 718 -13.91 -2.43 -6.47
C ASP A 718 -14.32 -1.23 -5.61
N VAL A 719 -15.60 -0.89 -5.61
CA VAL A 719 -16.10 0.32 -4.92
C VAL A 719 -15.94 0.21 -3.41
N CYS A 720 -16.11 -0.97 -2.83
CA CYS A 720 -16.02 -1.17 -1.40
C CYS A 720 -14.56 -1.22 -0.91
N LYS A 721 -13.65 -1.77 -1.71
CA LYS A 721 -12.22 -1.83 -1.39
C LYS A 721 -11.51 -0.53 -1.76
N ASP A 722 -11.63 -0.09 -3.01
CA ASP A 722 -10.76 0.92 -3.61
C ASP A 722 -11.33 2.35 -3.47
N LEU A 723 -12.66 2.50 -3.36
CA LEU A 723 -13.31 3.80 -3.15
C LEU A 723 -13.77 4.02 -1.70
N SER A 724 -13.37 3.14 -0.78
CA SER A 724 -13.56 3.37 0.65
C SER A 724 -12.45 4.21 1.24
N VAL A 725 -12.80 4.86 2.36
CA VAL A 725 -11.89 5.54 3.28
C VAL A 725 -12.10 4.96 4.66
N VAL A 726 -11.11 5.10 5.53
CA VAL A 726 -11.23 4.68 6.93
C VAL A 726 -11.77 5.85 7.76
N ASP A 727 -12.77 5.59 8.61
CA ASP A 727 -13.29 6.58 9.54
C ASP A 727 -12.47 6.68 10.83
N GLU A 728 -12.82 7.61 11.71
CA GLU A 728 -12.12 7.91 12.96
C GLU A 728 -12.08 6.71 13.93
N LEU A 729 -12.94 5.70 13.72
CA LEU A 729 -13.04 4.49 14.54
C LEU A 729 -12.30 3.29 13.93
N GLY A 730 -11.62 3.46 12.79
CA GLY A 730 -10.91 2.38 12.09
C GLY A 730 -11.78 1.60 11.10
N LYS A 731 -13.03 2.02 10.85
CA LYS A 731 -13.94 1.30 9.95
C LYS A 731 -13.84 1.79 8.52
N ARG A 732 -13.74 0.86 7.56
CA ARG A 732 -13.81 1.19 6.13
C ARG A 732 -15.24 1.54 5.72
N LYS A 733 -15.40 2.72 5.13
CA LYS A 733 -16.67 3.25 4.63
C LYS A 733 -16.51 3.82 3.24
N VAL A 734 -17.51 3.60 2.38
CA VAL A 734 -17.55 4.22 1.05
C VAL A 734 -18.04 5.65 1.20
N GLY A 735 -17.23 6.62 0.77
CA GLY A 735 -17.61 8.03 0.76
C GLY A 735 -18.73 8.30 -0.26
N ILE A 736 -19.82 8.93 0.16
CA ILE A 736 -20.91 9.37 -0.72
C ILE A 736 -20.54 10.74 -1.30
N GLY A 737 -20.62 10.88 -2.62
CA GLY A 737 -20.27 12.13 -3.30
C GLY A 737 -19.38 11.92 -4.51
N SER A 738 -18.59 12.93 -4.84
CA SER A 738 -17.70 12.92 -6.01
C SER A 738 -16.37 12.26 -5.66
N HIS A 739 -15.99 11.26 -6.43
CA HIS A 739 -14.65 10.67 -6.47
C HIS A 739 -13.98 11.07 -7.78
N VAL A 740 -12.66 11.24 -7.77
CA VAL A 740 -11.88 11.53 -8.99
C VAL A 740 -10.82 10.46 -9.16
N LEU A 741 -10.88 9.72 -10.25
CA LEU A 741 -9.85 8.77 -10.66
C LEU A 741 -8.81 9.50 -11.51
N HIS A 742 -7.52 9.19 -11.30
CA HIS A 742 -6.41 9.80 -12.03
C HIS A 742 -5.54 8.72 -12.66
N VAL A 743 -5.23 8.87 -13.95
CA VAL A 743 -4.24 8.05 -14.66
C VAL A 743 -3.41 8.93 -15.59
N GLY A 744 -2.15 9.17 -15.24
CA GLY A 744 -1.33 10.17 -15.94
C GLY A 744 -2.02 11.54 -15.92
N SER A 745 -2.26 12.12 -17.10
CA SER A 745 -3.00 13.38 -17.25
C SER A 745 -4.53 13.20 -17.27
N LEU A 746 -5.04 11.97 -17.36
CA LEU A 746 -6.47 11.70 -17.41
C LEU A 746 -7.08 11.84 -16.01
N LYS A 747 -8.20 12.56 -15.94
CA LYS A 747 -9.05 12.66 -14.73
C LYS A 747 -10.47 12.26 -15.08
N HIS A 748 -11.05 11.37 -14.28
CA HIS A 748 -12.44 10.94 -14.44
C HIS A 748 -13.20 11.10 -13.13
N SER A 749 -14.24 11.95 -13.13
CA SER A 749 -15.12 12.13 -11.97
C SER A 749 -16.29 11.16 -12.02
N LEU A 750 -16.53 10.47 -10.92
CA LEU A 750 -17.70 9.63 -10.73
C LEU A 750 -18.41 9.99 -9.42
N SER A 751 -19.74 10.01 -9.44
CA SER A 751 -20.55 10.21 -8.24
C SER A 751 -20.94 8.85 -7.66
N VAL A 752 -20.63 8.62 -6.39
CA VAL A 752 -21.16 7.49 -5.62
C VAL A 752 -22.39 7.98 -4.86
N ARG A 753 -23.53 7.31 -5.05
CA ARG A 753 -24.80 7.65 -4.41
C ARG A 753 -25.48 6.42 -3.85
N ILE A 754 -26.38 6.61 -2.90
CA ILE A 754 -27.27 5.56 -2.43
C ILE A 754 -28.38 5.39 -3.46
N GLN A 755 -28.69 4.15 -3.82
CA GLN A 755 -29.80 3.85 -4.72
C GLN A 755 -31.12 4.36 -4.12
N GLY A 756 -31.75 5.33 -4.78
CA GLY A 756 -33.04 5.89 -4.36
C GLY A 756 -34.17 4.87 -4.47
N LYS A 757 -35.28 5.10 -3.75
CA LYS A 757 -36.51 4.30 -3.93
C LYS A 757 -36.95 4.44 -5.39
N SER A 758 -37.04 3.33 -6.13
CA SER A 758 -37.74 3.33 -7.42
C SER A 758 -39.19 3.79 -7.17
N PRO A 759 -39.72 4.78 -7.91
CA PRO A 759 -41.13 5.12 -7.78
C PRO A 759 -41.98 3.88 -8.10
N LEU A 760 -42.91 3.56 -7.19
CA LEU A 760 -43.95 2.58 -7.45
C LEU A 760 -44.95 3.22 -8.42
N TYR A 761 -45.01 2.75 -9.67
CA TYR A 761 -46.04 3.19 -10.61
C TYR A 761 -47.36 2.50 -10.27
N ALA A 762 -48.46 3.25 -10.29
CA ALA A 762 -49.80 2.64 -10.33
C ALA A 762 -49.89 1.77 -11.60
N CYS A 763 -50.52 0.60 -11.48
CA CYS A 763 -50.68 -0.35 -12.60
C CYS A 763 -49.35 -0.97 -13.12
N ASP A 764 -48.35 -1.16 -12.25
CA ASP A 764 -47.15 -1.94 -12.56
C ASP A 764 -47.47 -3.45 -12.62
N ASN A 765 -47.80 -3.94 -13.82
CA ASN A 765 -48.14 -5.33 -14.09
C ASN A 765 -47.00 -6.33 -13.79
N THR A 766 -45.75 -5.85 -13.60
CA THR A 766 -44.63 -6.72 -13.22
C THR A 766 -44.68 -7.15 -11.76
N LYS A 767 -45.43 -6.41 -10.92
CA LYS A 767 -45.57 -6.68 -9.47
C LYS A 767 -46.90 -7.31 -9.10
N ASN A 768 -47.95 -7.08 -9.88
CA ASN A 768 -49.25 -7.73 -9.69
C ASN A 768 -49.95 -7.93 -11.05
N PRO A 769 -49.92 -9.15 -11.61
CA PRO A 769 -50.47 -9.45 -12.94
C PRO A 769 -51.98 -9.17 -13.06
N ASN A 770 -52.72 -9.24 -11.94
CA ASN A 770 -54.17 -9.04 -11.90
C ASN A 770 -54.60 -7.59 -12.13
N LEU A 771 -53.67 -6.62 -12.05
CA LEU A 771 -53.96 -5.19 -12.28
C LEU A 771 -54.38 -4.91 -13.72
N SER A 772 -53.91 -5.72 -14.69
CA SER A 772 -54.29 -5.61 -16.10
C SER A 772 -55.78 -5.81 -16.36
N SER A 773 -56.50 -6.48 -15.45
CA SER A 773 -57.94 -6.72 -15.53
C SER A 773 -58.79 -5.54 -15.01
N TYR A 774 -58.18 -4.57 -14.33
CA TYR A 774 -58.89 -3.41 -13.82
C TYR A 774 -59.04 -2.34 -14.91
N GLY A 775 -60.27 -1.85 -15.08
CA GLY A 775 -60.60 -0.81 -16.06
C GLY A 775 -59.74 0.44 -15.86
N PHE A 776 -59.42 0.82 -14.62
CA PHE A 776 -58.56 1.98 -14.34
C PHE A 776 -57.11 1.84 -14.86
N CYS A 777 -56.62 0.61 -15.05
CA CYS A 777 -55.31 0.32 -15.63
C CYS A 777 -55.34 0.11 -17.15
N ASN A 778 -56.52 0.06 -17.77
CA ASN A 778 -56.66 -0.10 -19.22
C ASN A 778 -56.49 1.25 -19.94
N THR A 779 -55.34 1.44 -20.59
CA THR A 779 -55.01 2.67 -21.33
C THR A 779 -55.82 2.88 -22.61
N SER A 780 -56.59 1.87 -23.05
CA SER A 780 -57.50 1.98 -24.21
C SER A 780 -58.85 2.61 -23.85
N LEU A 781 -59.20 2.70 -22.56
CA LEU A 781 -60.40 3.39 -22.08
C LEU A 781 -60.14 4.89 -21.92
N SER A 782 -61.20 5.69 -22.04
CA SER A 782 -61.11 7.13 -21.77
C SER A 782 -60.73 7.39 -20.31
N VAL A 783 -60.12 8.55 -20.04
CA VAL A 783 -59.76 8.96 -18.67
C VAL A 783 -60.98 8.93 -17.74
N GLY A 784 -62.15 9.37 -18.22
CA GLY A 784 -63.40 9.35 -17.44
C GLY A 784 -63.85 7.93 -17.06
N GLU A 785 -63.78 6.98 -17.99
CA GLU A 785 -64.11 5.57 -17.72
C GLU A 785 -63.14 4.95 -16.72
N ARG A 786 -61.85 5.25 -16.84
CA ARG A 786 -60.80 4.77 -15.94
C ARG A 786 -60.98 5.32 -14.53
N VAL A 787 -61.27 6.61 -14.39
CA VAL A 787 -61.58 7.24 -13.10
C VAL A 787 -62.86 6.66 -12.50
N SER A 788 -63.90 6.45 -13.30
CA SER A 788 -65.16 5.85 -12.83
C SER A 788 -64.94 4.43 -12.29
N ASP A 789 -64.17 3.59 -13.00
CA ASP A 789 -63.81 2.25 -12.53
C ASP A 789 -62.98 2.29 -11.24
N LEU A 790 -62.02 3.21 -11.13
CA LEU A 790 -61.24 3.39 -9.90
C LEU A 790 -62.14 3.79 -8.72
N VAL A 791 -62.94 4.85 -8.88
CA VAL A 791 -63.80 5.39 -7.80
C VAL A 791 -64.85 4.37 -7.36
N LYS A 792 -65.35 3.52 -8.27
CA LYS A 792 -66.25 2.40 -7.93
C LYS A 792 -65.59 1.33 -7.06
N ARG A 793 -64.26 1.17 -7.15
CA ARG A 793 -63.49 0.16 -6.41
C ARG A 793 -62.95 0.64 -5.07
N LEU A 794 -62.99 1.94 -4.81
CA LEU A 794 -62.58 2.54 -3.53
C LEU A 794 -63.70 2.41 -2.49
N SER A 795 -63.34 1.98 -1.29
CA SER A 795 -64.22 2.09 -0.11
C SER A 795 -64.46 3.55 0.26
N LEU A 796 -65.44 3.82 1.14
CA LEU A 796 -65.67 5.18 1.62
C LEU A 796 -64.43 5.73 2.37
N GLU A 797 -63.79 4.91 3.19
CA GLU A 797 -62.55 5.28 3.90
C GLU A 797 -61.41 5.57 2.92
N GLU A 798 -61.22 4.71 1.90
CA GLU A 798 -60.22 4.91 0.85
C GLU A 798 -60.51 6.17 0.00
N LYS A 799 -61.77 6.57 -0.16
CA LYS A 799 -62.12 7.85 -0.81
C LYS A 799 -61.70 9.02 0.07
N VAL A 800 -61.95 8.95 1.37
CA VAL A 800 -61.61 10.00 2.33
C VAL A 800 -60.09 10.20 2.40
N THR A 801 -59.29 9.13 2.33
CA THR A 801 -57.81 9.25 2.34
C THR A 801 -57.22 9.95 1.12
N PHE A 802 -58.01 10.14 0.05
CA PHE A 802 -57.62 10.90 -1.14
C PHE A 802 -58.13 12.36 -1.12
N LEU A 803 -58.85 12.77 -0.08
CA LEU A 803 -59.33 14.15 0.13
C LEU A 803 -58.37 14.96 1.02
N VAL A 804 -57.07 14.71 0.90
CA VAL A 804 -55.99 15.41 1.61
C VAL A 804 -54.83 15.67 0.64
N ASP A 805 -53.94 16.60 0.98
CA ASP A 805 -52.75 16.93 0.19
C ASP A 805 -51.77 15.76 0.05
N LYS A 806 -51.75 14.83 1.02
CA LYS A 806 -50.94 13.61 0.99
C LYS A 806 -51.81 12.36 1.04
N ALA A 807 -52.11 11.82 -0.13
CA ALA A 807 -52.84 10.56 -0.25
C ALA A 807 -51.97 9.37 0.16
N GLY A 808 -52.50 8.51 1.04
CA GLY A 808 -51.84 7.29 1.48
C GLY A 808 -51.72 6.23 0.37
N LEU A 809 -50.81 5.27 0.57
CA LEU A 809 -50.71 4.07 -0.26
C LEU A 809 -52.00 3.25 -0.14
N LEU A 810 -52.52 2.73 -1.26
CA LEU A 810 -53.57 1.70 -1.28
C LEU A 810 -53.00 0.38 -1.80
N PRO A 811 -52.53 -0.52 -0.90
CA PRO A 811 -51.84 -1.73 -1.29
C PRO A 811 -52.70 -2.67 -2.17
N ARG A 812 -53.98 -2.81 -1.83
CA ARG A 812 -54.93 -3.73 -2.52
C ARG A 812 -55.13 -3.39 -3.99
N LEU A 813 -55.13 -2.11 -4.33
CA LEU A 813 -55.28 -1.63 -5.71
C LEU A 813 -53.93 -1.29 -6.35
N SER A 814 -52.83 -1.49 -5.62
CA SER A 814 -51.47 -1.12 -6.04
C SER A 814 -51.36 0.34 -6.49
N ILE A 815 -52.04 1.23 -5.77
CA ILE A 815 -51.97 2.67 -6.00
C ILE A 815 -50.97 3.25 -5.01
N PRO A 816 -49.85 3.84 -5.47
CA PRO A 816 -48.82 4.42 -4.60
C PRO A 816 -49.39 5.59 -3.78
N SER A 817 -48.74 5.92 -2.66
CA SER A 817 -48.98 7.20 -2.01
C SER A 817 -48.68 8.34 -2.98
N TYR A 818 -49.45 9.42 -2.93
CA TYR A 818 -49.30 10.54 -3.83
C TYR A 818 -49.34 11.87 -3.06
N GLU A 819 -48.41 12.76 -3.38
CA GLU A 819 -48.33 14.11 -2.82
C GLU A 819 -48.90 15.09 -3.85
N TRP A 820 -50.07 15.66 -3.54
CA TRP A 820 -50.78 16.65 -4.35
C TRP A 820 -50.20 18.06 -4.19
N TRP A 821 -49.29 18.24 -3.22
CA TRP A 821 -48.68 19.51 -2.89
C TRP A 821 -47.25 19.61 -3.43
N SER A 822 -47.11 20.12 -4.66
CA SER A 822 -45.82 20.57 -5.21
C SER A 822 -45.97 21.97 -5.79
N GLU A 823 -44.89 22.74 -5.88
CA GLU A 823 -44.95 24.16 -6.27
C GLU A 823 -44.06 24.46 -7.47
N ALA A 824 -44.59 25.26 -8.41
CA ALA A 824 -43.96 25.56 -9.70
C ALA A 824 -44.01 27.06 -10.04
N LEU A 825 -43.84 27.94 -9.04
CA LEU A 825 -43.95 29.40 -9.20
C LEU A 825 -42.95 29.97 -10.21
N HIS A 826 -41.68 29.67 -10.01
CA HIS A 826 -40.57 30.14 -10.85
C HIS A 826 -39.52 29.04 -11.05
N GLY A 827 -39.90 27.77 -10.88
CA GLY A 827 -39.00 26.61 -10.81
C GLY A 827 -39.64 25.51 -9.96
N VAL A 828 -39.12 24.29 -10.02
CA VAL A 828 -39.69 23.16 -9.28
C VAL A 828 -39.23 23.17 -7.82
N SER A 829 -40.18 23.28 -6.89
CA SER A 829 -39.92 23.22 -5.44
C SER A 829 -40.69 22.08 -4.78
N TYR A 830 -40.06 21.47 -3.77
CA TYR A 830 -40.66 20.47 -2.89
C TYR A 830 -41.03 21.13 -1.57
N VAL A 831 -42.31 21.06 -1.18
CA VAL A 831 -42.80 21.50 0.13
C VAL A 831 -43.31 20.26 0.85
N GLY A 832 -42.54 19.75 1.81
CA GLY A 832 -43.01 18.76 2.76
C GLY A 832 -43.74 19.45 3.93
N PRO A 833 -44.60 18.74 4.68
CA PRO A 833 -45.30 19.34 5.82
C PRO A 833 -44.29 19.75 6.91
N GLY A 834 -44.32 21.03 7.30
CA GLY A 834 -43.56 21.58 8.43
C GLY A 834 -42.35 22.46 8.10
N THR A 835 -42.01 22.67 6.83
CA THR A 835 -40.95 23.61 6.43
C THR A 835 -41.55 24.97 6.07
N ASN A 836 -41.29 26.00 6.89
CA ASN A 836 -41.79 27.36 6.69
C ASN A 836 -41.19 28.10 5.46
N PHE A 837 -40.43 27.44 4.58
CA PHE A 837 -39.86 28.06 3.38
C PHE A 837 -39.76 27.05 2.22
N SER A 838 -40.17 27.47 1.03
CA SER A 838 -39.99 26.75 -0.24
C SER A 838 -38.49 26.68 -0.58
N THR A 839 -37.88 25.50 -0.51
CA THR A 839 -36.52 25.27 -1.02
C THR A 839 -36.58 24.68 -2.41
N LEU A 840 -35.88 25.28 -3.37
CA LEU A 840 -35.70 24.73 -4.71
C LEU A 840 -35.03 23.35 -4.61
N VAL A 841 -35.49 22.39 -5.42
CA VAL A 841 -34.82 21.08 -5.52
C VAL A 841 -33.42 21.30 -6.13
N PRO A 842 -32.33 20.78 -5.52
CA PRO A 842 -30.98 21.00 -6.04
C PRO A 842 -30.85 20.55 -7.51
N GLY A 843 -30.53 21.50 -8.39
CA GLY A 843 -30.41 21.27 -9.84
C GLY A 843 -31.65 21.60 -10.66
N ALA A 844 -32.74 22.09 -10.04
CA ALA A 844 -33.86 22.68 -10.76
C ALA A 844 -33.47 24.02 -11.38
N THR A 845 -33.97 24.31 -12.57
CA THR A 845 -33.88 25.65 -13.16
C THR A 845 -34.79 26.60 -12.37
N SER A 846 -34.22 27.73 -11.92
CA SER A 846 -34.96 28.82 -11.28
C SER A 846 -35.00 30.04 -12.18
N PHE A 847 -36.21 30.49 -12.49
CA PHE A 847 -36.52 31.70 -13.24
C PHE A 847 -36.73 32.89 -12.28
N PRO A 848 -36.75 34.14 -12.80
CA PRO A 848 -37.19 35.29 -12.04
C PRO A 848 -38.62 35.11 -11.50
N GLN A 849 -38.92 35.76 -10.37
CA GLN A 849 -40.27 35.79 -9.79
C GLN A 849 -41.32 36.20 -10.82
N VAL A 850 -42.56 35.75 -10.59
CA VAL A 850 -43.67 35.86 -11.55
C VAL A 850 -43.87 37.30 -12.03
N ILE A 851 -43.84 38.27 -11.13
CA ILE A 851 -44.00 39.70 -11.46
C ILE A 851 -42.90 40.24 -12.38
N LEU A 852 -41.66 39.77 -12.21
CA LEU A 852 -40.52 40.21 -13.02
C LEU A 852 -40.53 39.52 -14.38
N THR A 853 -40.91 38.25 -14.42
CA THR A 853 -41.14 37.53 -15.67
C THR A 853 -42.28 38.18 -16.46
N ALA A 854 -43.40 38.51 -15.80
CA ALA A 854 -44.55 39.18 -16.41
C ALA A 854 -44.21 40.56 -17.00
N ALA A 855 -43.30 41.31 -16.38
CA ALA A 855 -42.80 42.60 -16.89
C ALA A 855 -42.12 42.52 -18.27
N SER A 856 -41.80 41.31 -18.77
CA SER A 856 -41.30 41.12 -20.13
C SER A 856 -42.37 41.27 -21.22
N PHE A 857 -43.65 41.16 -20.86
CA PHE A 857 -44.80 41.14 -21.80
C PHE A 857 -44.63 40.13 -22.96
N ASN A 858 -43.86 39.06 -22.77
CA ASN A 858 -43.51 38.10 -23.82
C ASN A 858 -44.17 36.73 -23.59
N SER A 859 -45.25 36.46 -24.33
CA SER A 859 -45.99 35.20 -24.18
C SER A 859 -45.20 33.96 -24.60
N GLN A 860 -44.31 34.07 -25.59
CA GLN A 860 -43.46 32.95 -26.00
C GLN A 860 -42.44 32.58 -24.91
N LEU A 861 -41.95 33.58 -24.18
CA LEU A 861 -41.09 33.36 -23.02
C LEU A 861 -41.84 32.61 -21.91
N PHE A 862 -43.10 32.96 -21.64
CA PHE A 862 -43.92 32.27 -20.64
C PHE A 862 -44.16 30.80 -21.00
N GLU A 863 -44.47 30.51 -22.25
CA GLU A 863 -44.61 29.15 -22.75
C GLU A 863 -43.29 28.35 -22.64
N ALA A 864 -42.16 28.98 -22.99
CA ALA A 864 -40.85 28.35 -22.88
C ALA A 864 -40.48 28.02 -21.42
N ILE A 865 -40.74 28.95 -20.50
CA ILE A 865 -40.56 28.75 -19.05
C ILE A 865 -41.44 27.60 -18.56
N GLY A 866 -42.73 27.61 -18.90
CA GLY A 866 -43.66 26.54 -18.53
C GLY A 866 -43.24 25.16 -19.07
N LYS A 867 -42.65 25.10 -20.27
CA LYS A 867 -42.12 23.85 -20.84
C LYS A 867 -40.90 23.33 -20.08
N VAL A 868 -39.98 24.21 -19.68
CA VAL A 868 -38.81 23.81 -18.87
C VAL A 868 -39.29 23.29 -17.51
N VAL A 869 -40.13 24.05 -16.81
CA VAL A 869 -40.62 23.69 -15.47
C VAL A 869 -41.39 22.36 -15.51
N SER A 870 -42.28 22.15 -16.49
CA SER A 870 -43.02 20.89 -16.64
C SER A 870 -42.14 19.69 -16.99
N THR A 871 -41.08 19.89 -17.79
CA THR A 871 -40.11 18.82 -18.12
C THR A 871 -39.30 18.41 -16.89
N GLU A 872 -38.81 19.39 -16.12
CA GLU A 872 -38.07 19.13 -14.88
C GLU A 872 -38.96 18.49 -13.81
N ALA A 873 -40.20 18.96 -13.66
CA ALA A 873 -41.18 18.36 -12.78
C ALA A 873 -41.40 16.87 -13.08
N ARG A 874 -41.53 16.52 -14.36
CA ARG A 874 -41.64 15.13 -14.80
C ARG A 874 -40.39 14.31 -14.48
N ALA A 875 -39.20 14.87 -14.69
CA ALA A 875 -37.94 14.22 -14.36
C ALA A 875 -37.82 13.97 -12.84
N MET A 876 -38.24 14.93 -12.01
CA MET A 876 -38.23 14.83 -10.56
C MET A 876 -39.23 13.80 -10.03
N TYR A 877 -40.43 13.70 -10.61
CA TYR A 877 -41.38 12.64 -10.29
C TYR A 877 -40.79 11.25 -10.57
N ASN A 878 -40.11 11.07 -11.70
CA ASN A 878 -39.49 9.80 -12.08
C ASN A 878 -38.37 9.34 -11.14
N VAL A 879 -37.85 10.23 -10.29
CA VAL A 879 -36.84 9.92 -9.27
C VAL A 879 -37.39 10.04 -7.83
N GLY A 880 -38.71 10.21 -7.67
CA GLY A 880 -39.38 10.25 -6.38
C GLY A 880 -39.14 11.52 -5.57
N LEU A 881 -38.81 12.64 -6.21
CA LEU A 881 -38.48 13.92 -5.56
C LEU A 881 -39.64 14.95 -5.55
N ALA A 882 -40.69 14.75 -6.35
CA ALA A 882 -41.86 15.64 -6.42
C ALA A 882 -43.12 14.89 -6.88
N GLY A 883 -44.30 15.47 -6.65
CA GLY A 883 -45.56 15.02 -7.25
C GLY A 883 -45.67 15.40 -8.74
N LEU A 884 -46.81 15.08 -9.37
CA LEU A 884 -47.16 15.57 -10.71
C LEU A 884 -48.17 16.73 -10.68
N THR A 885 -48.68 17.08 -9.50
CA THR A 885 -49.65 18.16 -9.31
C THR A 885 -48.91 19.35 -8.74
N PHE A 886 -48.94 20.47 -9.46
CA PHE A 886 -48.22 21.68 -9.10
C PHE A 886 -49.18 22.84 -8.93
N TRP A 887 -49.00 23.60 -7.85
CA TRP A 887 -49.65 24.88 -7.66
C TRP A 887 -49.02 25.91 -8.60
N SER A 888 -49.88 26.61 -9.36
CA SER A 888 -49.50 27.68 -10.28
C SER A 888 -49.33 29.02 -9.54
N PRO A 889 -48.73 30.03 -10.19
CA PRO A 889 -48.79 31.42 -9.72
C PRO A 889 -50.19 31.88 -9.35
N ASN A 890 -50.25 32.84 -8.41
CA ASN A 890 -51.51 33.44 -8.01
C ASN A 890 -52.09 34.24 -9.17
N ILE A 891 -53.33 33.90 -9.58
CA ILE A 891 -54.10 34.59 -10.63
C ILE A 891 -54.78 35.87 -10.08
N ASN A 892 -54.42 36.27 -8.86
CA ASN A 892 -55.02 37.45 -8.24
C ASN A 892 -54.47 38.74 -8.87
N ILE A 893 -55.36 39.71 -9.07
CA ILE A 893 -54.97 41.06 -9.46
C ILE A 893 -54.34 41.73 -8.25
N LEU A 894 -53.09 42.17 -8.38
CA LEU A 894 -52.43 42.98 -7.37
C LEU A 894 -53.19 44.31 -7.26
N ARG A 895 -53.87 44.56 -6.13
CA ARG A 895 -54.70 45.77 -5.91
C ARG A 895 -54.22 46.67 -4.79
N ASP A 896 -53.46 46.12 -3.84
CA ASP A 896 -52.93 46.84 -2.68
C ASP A 896 -51.45 46.48 -2.50
N PRO A 897 -50.52 47.45 -2.55
CA PRO A 897 -49.09 47.19 -2.37
C PRO A 897 -48.72 46.70 -0.96
N ARG A 898 -49.64 46.75 0.01
CA ARG A 898 -49.47 46.12 1.34
C ARG A 898 -49.72 44.61 1.32
N TRP A 899 -50.15 44.05 0.19
CA TRP A 899 -50.35 42.61 0.07
C TRP A 899 -49.01 41.89 0.01
N GLY A 900 -48.67 41.16 1.08
CA GLY A 900 -47.37 40.52 1.27
C GLY A 900 -47.00 39.38 0.31
N ARG A 901 -47.79 39.12 -0.74
CA ARG A 901 -47.55 38.10 -1.77
C ARG A 901 -47.43 38.65 -3.19
N ALA A 902 -47.14 39.95 -3.34
CA ALA A 902 -47.03 40.61 -4.65
C ALA A 902 -46.04 39.92 -5.63
N GLN A 903 -45.00 39.27 -5.10
CA GLN A 903 -44.02 38.50 -5.88
C GLN A 903 -44.58 37.23 -6.55
N GLU A 904 -45.72 36.72 -6.06
CA GLU A 904 -46.39 35.52 -6.57
C GLU A 904 -47.46 35.83 -7.64
N THR A 905 -47.70 37.11 -7.95
CA THR A 905 -48.72 37.55 -8.92
C THR A 905 -48.12 38.21 -10.16
N PRO A 906 -48.76 38.08 -11.34
CA PRO A 906 -48.28 38.65 -12.59
C PRO A 906 -48.49 40.17 -12.74
N GLY A 907 -49.23 40.82 -11.83
CA GLY A 907 -49.37 42.28 -11.79
C GLY A 907 -50.82 42.76 -11.58
N GLU A 908 -51.08 44.03 -11.91
CA GLU A 908 -52.40 44.69 -11.76
C GLU A 908 -53.29 44.52 -13.01
N ASP A 909 -52.76 44.00 -14.12
CA ASP A 909 -53.47 43.87 -15.40
C ASP A 909 -54.25 42.53 -15.49
N PRO A 910 -55.59 42.56 -15.70
CA PRO A 910 -56.41 41.37 -15.93
C PRO A 910 -55.95 40.49 -17.09
N VAL A 911 -55.33 41.08 -18.11
CA VAL A 911 -54.87 40.38 -19.33
C VAL A 911 -53.60 39.58 -19.07
N LEU A 912 -52.76 40.03 -18.15
CA LEU A 912 -51.57 39.29 -17.69
C LEU A 912 -51.92 38.21 -16.66
N SER A 913 -53.03 38.36 -15.95
CA SER A 913 -53.49 37.40 -14.94
C SER A 913 -54.34 36.26 -15.52
N GLY A 914 -55.02 36.47 -16.65
CA GLY A 914 -55.89 35.46 -17.28
C GLY A 914 -55.28 34.58 -18.38
N LYS A 915 -53.97 34.70 -18.67
CA LYS A 915 -53.28 33.91 -19.71
C LYS A 915 -52.43 32.79 -19.15
#